data_AF-A0A2E1Q362-F1
#
_entry.id   AF-A0A2E1Q362-F1
#
_cell.length_a   1.000
_cell.length_b   1.000
_cell.length_c   1.000
_cell.angle_alpha   90.00
_cell.angle_beta   90.00
_cell.angle_gamma   90.00
#
_symmetry.space_group_name_H-M   'P 1'
#
loop_
_entity.id
_entity.type
_entity.pdbx_description
1 polymer ?
#
loop_
_entity_poly.entity_id
_entity_poly.type
_entity_poly.pdbx_seq_one_letter_code
_entity_poly.pdbx_strand_id
1 'polypeptide(L)'
;MGFPGSSSLRNQRGQSAIFVALMFNVLFVFFAMAINVAMVVHDKINLQNSVDMGVYYAAEKQAELLNVIAHQNYMIRQSWKLLSWRYRVLGTMGLDTHPVSNNEISDVSYGPAATPSLCMNDGTTWEEVAELSSGDPDSIQNLCREQKTAIPPLPKVKVIAGFLGINHGIAALAEQLRTQYAKDCDNNGAFNWWFSASILHAFRIDQRNRKRVMYGVAQGLSRHQNDFVDLDGNSVLEGVRQTILKNLTFANREKGVDIQLFNSLGGVPYQSWLSEVQIAPTIVYTDIEDREGCYGYPQTVQNLPARQSAREAVMGGLSGGDLIPWFNPSSDGILPGDFQYSMGVEKNPWVMAYVGVKVQTNPRQVFFPVAGNLPTVARAFAKPFGGRIGPWYKDKWDRGSQESSGQVVDALLPPRVSVTNLNGSEDTRRLPNYSRYPGDTLGMTSKMSQNSLAGLNTLKARYDYYRNIKADFSVGGVNDILAWDSVSNKSPQIREFELAAIAPDLFDITYYSIEPNFSENYLARLKANKVRLGIPADAPVRSDLGSNSNIIPAFSIQNQMALVANRQRSEPYYFVRDKAHLLTSWVPGPGTYNYDASAAVPFFGNCKVTDDGFKVKNPGSCVAGGGRTGYSVKLVSRDYLLSNQIRAGGPSASPNGILNPPPEDW
;
A
#
# COMPACT_ATOMS: atom_id res chain seq x y z
N MET A 1 -92.24 75.42 -14.96
CA MET A 1 -92.59 74.01 -14.74
C MET A 1 -92.40 73.25 -16.05
N GLY A 2 -91.71 72.09 -16.02
CA GLY A 2 -91.90 71.00 -17.00
C GLY A 2 -90.90 70.85 -18.14
N PHE A 3 -90.12 69.75 -18.10
CA PHE A 3 -89.22 69.15 -19.11
C PHE A 3 -89.98 68.53 -20.31
N PRO A 4 -89.31 68.25 -21.46
CA PRO A 4 -88.55 67.01 -21.72
C PRO A 4 -87.15 67.29 -22.34
N GLY A 5 -86.06 66.56 -22.11
CA GLY A 5 -85.89 65.11 -22.14
C GLY A 5 -85.25 64.67 -23.46
N SER A 6 -83.94 64.94 -23.66
CA SER A 6 -83.18 64.52 -24.85
C SER A 6 -82.14 63.47 -24.48
N SER A 7 -82.37 62.25 -24.94
CA SER A 7 -81.56 61.04 -24.78
C SER A 7 -80.27 61.08 -25.60
N SER A 8 -79.12 61.07 -24.93
CA SER A 8 -77.82 60.77 -25.53
C SER A 8 -77.71 59.25 -25.80
N LEU A 9 -77.71 58.87 -27.08
CA LEU A 9 -77.47 57.50 -27.53
C LEU A 9 -76.00 57.13 -27.26
N ARG A 10 -75.80 56.25 -26.28
CA ARG A 10 -74.53 55.62 -25.90
C ARG A 10 -73.88 54.91 -27.09
N ASN A 11 -72.68 55.36 -27.45
CA ASN A 11 -71.78 54.66 -28.36
C ASN A 11 -71.09 53.48 -27.62
N GLN A 12 -71.75 52.33 -27.52
CA GLN A 12 -71.22 51.12 -26.84
C GLN A 12 -70.33 50.22 -27.73
N ARG A 13 -70.13 50.56 -29.01
CA ARG A 13 -69.40 49.70 -29.97
C ARG A 13 -67.89 49.59 -29.72
N GLY A 14 -67.29 50.47 -28.90
CA GLY A 14 -65.87 50.42 -28.55
C GLY A 14 -65.53 49.70 -27.24
N GLN A 15 -66.52 49.48 -26.35
CA GLN A 15 -66.27 48.92 -25.01
C GLN A 15 -65.96 47.42 -25.05
N SER A 16 -66.59 46.67 -25.96
CA SER A 16 -66.28 45.25 -26.19
C SER A 16 -64.87 45.07 -26.75
N ALA A 17 -64.45 45.94 -27.68
CA ALA A 17 -63.10 45.90 -28.25
C ALA A 17 -62.01 46.20 -27.20
N ILE A 18 -62.23 47.19 -26.33
CA ILE A 18 -61.31 47.51 -25.22
C ILE A 18 -61.26 46.35 -24.20
N PHE A 19 -62.41 45.76 -23.86
CA PHE A 19 -62.47 44.63 -22.94
C PHE A 19 -61.75 43.39 -23.50
N VAL A 20 -61.96 43.07 -24.78
CA VAL A 20 -61.26 41.96 -25.46
C VAL A 20 -59.76 42.24 -25.52
N ALA A 21 -59.33 43.46 -25.86
CA ALA A 21 -57.92 43.85 -25.88
C ALA A 21 -57.27 43.73 -24.49
N LEU A 22 -57.96 44.16 -23.42
CA LEU A 22 -57.47 44.00 -22.06
C LEU A 22 -57.40 42.53 -21.63
N MET A 23 -58.39 41.71 -21.98
CA MET A 23 -58.39 40.28 -21.68
C MET A 23 -57.23 39.57 -22.39
N PHE A 24 -57.00 39.87 -23.68
CA PHE A 24 -55.85 39.33 -24.42
C PHE A 24 -54.51 39.78 -23.83
N ASN A 25 -54.39 41.04 -23.42
CA ASN A 25 -53.18 41.53 -22.75
C ASN A 25 -52.92 40.81 -21.43
N VAL A 26 -53.96 40.60 -20.62
CA VAL A 26 -53.83 39.88 -19.33
C VAL A 26 -53.44 38.41 -19.57
N LEU A 27 -54.10 37.72 -20.51
CA LEU A 27 -53.76 36.33 -20.88
C LEU A 27 -52.33 36.23 -21.42
N PHE A 28 -51.90 37.19 -22.24
CA PHE A 28 -50.54 37.24 -22.77
C PHE A 28 -49.50 37.43 -21.66
N VAL A 29 -49.77 38.30 -20.67
CA VAL A 29 -48.89 38.49 -19.51
C VAL A 29 -48.78 37.20 -18.69
N PHE A 30 -49.89 36.50 -18.43
CA PHE A 30 -49.87 35.22 -17.72
C PHE A 30 -49.11 34.14 -18.50
N PHE A 31 -49.29 34.07 -19.82
CA PHE A 31 -48.56 33.14 -20.67
C PHE A 31 -47.06 33.40 -20.67
N ALA A 32 -46.66 34.67 -20.84
CA ALA A 32 -45.27 35.11 -20.76
C ALA A 32 -44.65 34.80 -19.40
N MET A 33 -45.38 35.02 -18.30
CA MET A 33 -44.95 34.67 -16.95
C MET A 33 -44.74 33.17 -16.79
N ALA A 34 -45.68 32.32 -17.23
CA ALA A 34 -45.57 30.87 -17.13
C ALA A 34 -44.36 30.33 -17.91
N ILE A 35 -44.11 30.86 -19.13
CA ILE A 35 -42.93 30.49 -19.92
C ILE A 35 -41.64 30.89 -19.23
N ASN A 36 -41.54 32.10 -18.69
CA ASN A 36 -40.36 32.54 -17.94
C ASN A 36 -40.10 31.65 -16.72
N VAL A 37 -41.12 31.28 -15.95
CA VAL A 37 -40.97 30.36 -14.81
C VAL A 37 -40.47 28.99 -15.30
N ALA A 38 -41.05 28.45 -16.37
CA ALA A 38 -40.62 27.17 -16.93
C ALA A 38 -39.16 27.19 -17.40
N MET A 39 -38.74 28.26 -18.10
CA MET A 39 -37.34 28.43 -18.54
C MET A 39 -36.38 28.57 -17.36
N VAL A 40 -36.71 29.37 -16.34
CA VAL A 40 -35.89 29.50 -15.13
C VAL A 40 -35.72 28.16 -14.40
N VAL A 41 -36.80 27.37 -14.27
CA VAL A 41 -36.75 26.05 -13.63
C VAL A 41 -35.90 25.09 -14.45
N HIS A 42 -36.11 25.04 -15.77
CA HIS A 42 -35.33 24.22 -16.68
C HIS A 42 -33.83 24.55 -16.61
N ASP A 43 -33.47 25.84 -16.68
CA ASP A 43 -32.09 26.29 -16.64
C ASP A 43 -31.43 26.00 -15.29
N LYS A 44 -32.16 26.11 -14.17
CA LYS A 44 -31.68 25.71 -12.85
C LYS A 44 -31.42 24.21 -12.74
N ILE A 45 -32.35 23.37 -13.24
CA ILE A 45 -32.17 21.91 -13.22
C ILE A 45 -30.98 21.50 -14.10
N ASN A 46 -30.87 22.08 -15.30
CA ASN A 46 -29.75 21.83 -16.19
C ASN A 46 -28.42 22.25 -15.55
N LEU A 47 -28.37 23.43 -14.92
CA LEU A 47 -27.20 23.91 -14.22
C LEU A 47 -26.81 22.93 -13.09
N GLN A 48 -27.76 22.55 -12.22
CA GLN A 48 -27.48 21.61 -11.13
C GLN A 48 -26.97 20.26 -11.63
N ASN A 49 -27.62 19.66 -12.63
CA ASN A 49 -27.18 18.39 -13.22
C ASN A 49 -25.76 18.50 -13.80
N SER A 50 -25.42 19.63 -14.42
CA SER A 50 -24.08 19.89 -14.96
C SER A 50 -23.03 20.03 -13.86
N VAL A 51 -23.37 20.70 -12.75
CA VAL A 51 -22.49 20.81 -11.57
C VAL A 51 -22.30 19.46 -10.90
N ASP A 52 -23.36 18.66 -10.78
CA ASP A 52 -23.29 17.30 -10.23
C ASP A 52 -22.33 16.43 -11.06
N MET A 53 -22.43 16.46 -12.39
CA MET A 53 -21.47 15.77 -13.28
C MET A 53 -20.04 16.28 -13.12
N GLY A 54 -19.86 17.60 -13.02
CA GLY A 54 -18.54 18.22 -12.82
C GLY A 54 -17.89 17.78 -11.50
N VAL A 55 -18.64 17.74 -10.40
CA VAL A 55 -18.12 17.30 -9.11
C VAL A 55 -17.85 15.79 -9.08
N TYR A 56 -18.65 14.98 -9.80
CA TYR A 56 -18.38 13.56 -9.99
C TYR A 56 -17.02 13.32 -10.66
N TYR A 57 -16.75 14.03 -11.75
CA TYR A 57 -15.46 13.97 -12.44
C TYR A 57 -14.30 14.35 -11.52
N ALA A 58 -14.41 15.47 -10.80
CA ALA A 58 -13.36 15.89 -9.88
C ALA A 58 -13.10 14.87 -8.77
N ALA A 59 -14.16 14.32 -8.17
CA ALA A 59 -14.03 13.33 -7.12
C ALA A 59 -13.43 12.01 -7.64
N GLU A 60 -13.73 11.63 -8.89
CA GLU A 60 -13.11 10.48 -9.56
C GLU A 60 -11.61 10.68 -9.72
N LYS A 61 -11.16 11.86 -10.16
CA LYS A 61 -9.73 12.17 -10.25
C LYS A 61 -9.02 12.18 -8.88
N GLN A 62 -9.68 12.70 -7.84
CA GLN A 62 -9.17 12.62 -6.48
C GLN A 62 -9.09 11.16 -5.99
N ALA A 63 -10.09 10.35 -6.33
CA ALA A 63 -10.15 8.91 -6.07
C ALA A 63 -8.99 8.12 -6.70
N GLU A 64 -8.66 8.39 -7.97
CA GLU A 64 -7.51 7.76 -8.65
C GLU A 64 -6.20 7.99 -7.90
N LEU A 65 -5.95 9.22 -7.45
CA LEU A 65 -4.72 9.58 -6.72
C LEU A 65 -4.66 8.93 -5.33
N LEU A 66 -5.80 8.89 -4.64
CA LEU A 66 -5.88 8.20 -3.35
C LEU A 66 -5.74 6.67 -3.49
N ASN A 67 -6.14 6.07 -4.62
CA ASN A 67 -5.88 4.66 -4.93
C ASN A 67 -4.38 4.39 -5.08
N VAL A 68 -3.64 5.28 -5.73
CA VAL A 68 -2.18 5.18 -5.82
C VAL A 68 -1.57 5.18 -4.42
N ILE A 69 -1.98 6.11 -3.55
CA ILE A 69 -1.51 6.17 -2.17
C ILE A 69 -1.82 4.87 -1.41
N ALA A 70 -3.06 4.37 -1.50
CA ALA A 70 -3.48 3.12 -0.85
C ALA A 70 -2.64 1.92 -1.32
N HIS A 71 -2.44 1.79 -2.63
CA HIS A 71 -1.68 0.69 -3.21
C HIS A 71 -0.18 0.81 -2.86
N GLN A 72 0.42 2.00 -2.88
CA GLN A 72 1.82 2.15 -2.41
C GLN A 72 1.95 1.79 -0.93
N ASN A 73 0.96 2.10 -0.10
CA ASN A 73 0.96 1.70 1.31
C ASN A 73 0.85 0.17 1.49
N TYR A 74 0.06 -0.49 0.65
CA TYR A 74 0.02 -1.96 0.57
C TYR A 74 1.38 -2.55 0.16
N MET A 75 2.06 -1.96 -0.83
CA MET A 75 3.39 -2.42 -1.24
C MET A 75 4.44 -2.31 -0.12
N ILE A 76 4.32 -1.32 0.77
CA ILE A 76 5.14 -1.22 1.98
C ILE A 76 4.90 -2.43 2.90
N ARG A 77 3.63 -2.85 3.08
CA ARG A 77 3.30 -4.08 3.82
C ARG A 77 3.83 -5.33 3.13
N GLN A 78 3.75 -5.42 1.80
CA GLN A 78 4.32 -6.54 1.04
C GLN A 78 5.82 -6.71 1.28
N SER A 79 6.57 -5.61 1.30
CA SER A 79 8.00 -5.62 1.64
C SER A 79 8.26 -6.06 3.09
N TRP A 80 7.36 -5.75 4.02
CA TRP A 80 7.43 -6.25 5.40
C TRP A 80 7.13 -7.75 5.51
N LYS A 81 6.15 -8.27 4.75
CA LYS A 81 5.89 -9.71 4.65
C LYS A 81 7.12 -10.45 4.11
N LEU A 82 7.74 -9.90 3.07
CA LEU A 82 8.94 -10.47 2.47
C LEU A 82 10.08 -10.56 3.49
N LEU A 83 10.32 -9.47 4.23
CA LEU A 83 11.31 -9.43 5.29
C LEU A 83 11.01 -10.50 6.37
N SER A 84 9.76 -10.55 6.84
CA SER A 84 9.33 -11.49 7.87
C SER A 84 9.44 -12.94 7.42
N TRP A 85 9.12 -13.24 6.16
CA TRP A 85 9.23 -14.59 5.59
C TRP A 85 10.69 -15.00 5.42
N ARG A 86 11.55 -14.14 4.84
CA ARG A 86 12.99 -14.41 4.73
C ARG A 86 13.63 -14.62 6.10
N TYR A 87 13.20 -13.86 7.09
CA TYR A 87 13.74 -13.95 8.44
C TYR A 87 13.27 -15.21 9.19
N ARG A 88 11.96 -15.46 9.23
CA ARG A 88 11.39 -16.52 10.08
C ARG A 88 11.28 -17.87 9.41
N VAL A 89 11.11 -17.93 8.09
CA VAL A 89 11.02 -19.19 7.34
C VAL A 89 12.39 -19.53 6.83
N LEU A 90 12.86 -18.81 5.80
CA LEU A 90 14.11 -19.14 5.12
C LEU A 90 15.31 -19.14 6.09
N GLY A 91 15.38 -18.17 7.00
CA GLY A 91 16.43 -18.07 8.00
C GLY A 91 16.40 -19.12 9.12
N THR A 92 15.34 -19.94 9.24
CA THR A 92 15.25 -21.01 10.24
C THR A 92 15.01 -22.40 9.66
N MET A 93 14.96 -22.52 8.32
CA MET A 93 14.71 -23.78 7.60
C MET A 93 15.74 -24.88 7.92
N GLY A 94 16.96 -24.52 8.29
CA GLY A 94 18.01 -25.48 8.65
C GLY A 94 17.80 -26.20 9.99
N LEU A 95 16.81 -25.81 10.81
CA LEU A 95 16.53 -26.47 12.08
C LEU A 95 15.87 -27.84 11.86
N ASP A 96 16.31 -28.88 12.58
CA ASP A 96 15.73 -30.23 12.49
C ASP A 96 14.22 -30.26 12.79
N THR A 97 13.78 -29.40 13.71
CA THR A 97 12.39 -29.30 14.15
C THR A 97 11.54 -28.38 13.29
N HIS A 98 12.08 -27.85 12.18
CA HIS A 98 11.38 -26.91 11.32
C HIS A 98 10.09 -27.53 10.74
N PRO A 99 8.95 -26.82 10.70
CA PRO A 99 7.69 -27.38 10.20
C PRO A 99 7.77 -27.95 8.77
N VAL A 100 8.68 -27.41 7.94
CA VAL A 100 8.94 -27.90 6.57
C VAL A 100 9.58 -29.31 6.57
N SER A 101 10.52 -29.59 7.48
CA SER A 101 11.23 -30.89 7.51
C SER A 101 10.28 -32.03 7.89
N ASN A 102 9.37 -31.77 8.83
CA ASN A 102 8.41 -32.75 9.34
C ASN A 102 7.07 -32.74 8.60
N ASN A 103 6.95 -31.92 7.54
CA ASN A 103 5.69 -31.67 6.82
C ASN A 103 4.51 -31.31 7.75
N GLU A 104 4.79 -30.62 8.85
CA GLU A 104 3.78 -30.28 9.86
C GLU A 104 3.00 -29.03 9.41
N ILE A 105 1.67 -29.11 9.46
CA ILE A 105 0.78 -27.99 9.11
C ILE A 105 -0.33 -27.87 10.14
N SER A 106 -0.14 -26.95 11.09
CA SER A 106 -1.09 -26.69 12.17
C SER A 106 -0.97 -25.25 12.61
N ASP A 107 -2.08 -24.59 12.94
CA ASP A 107 -2.06 -23.18 13.35
C ASP A 107 -1.71 -23.01 14.83
N VAL A 108 -0.54 -23.54 15.23
CA VAL A 108 0.03 -23.47 16.58
C VAL A 108 1.41 -22.84 16.53
N SER A 109 1.83 -22.23 17.63
CA SER A 109 3.14 -21.58 17.73
C SER A 109 4.29 -22.58 17.52
N TYR A 110 5.25 -22.19 16.69
CA TYR A 110 6.55 -22.81 16.51
C TYR A 110 7.56 -22.02 17.35
N GLY A 111 7.98 -22.59 18.49
CA GLY A 111 8.85 -21.94 19.48
C GLY A 111 10.10 -21.27 18.87
N PRO A 112 10.88 -21.96 18.03
CA PRO A 112 12.04 -21.37 17.37
C PRO A 112 11.72 -20.15 16.49
N ALA A 113 10.53 -20.10 15.90
CA ALA A 113 10.07 -18.92 15.17
C ALA A 113 9.53 -17.82 16.07
N ALA A 114 9.42 -17.96 17.39
CA ALA A 114 9.08 -16.84 18.28
C ALA A 114 10.30 -15.93 18.53
N THR A 115 11.46 -16.53 18.77
CA THR A 115 12.77 -15.87 18.92
C THR A 115 13.77 -16.42 17.89
N PRO A 116 13.54 -16.17 16.58
CA PRO A 116 14.37 -16.72 15.52
C PRO A 116 15.78 -16.12 15.54
N SER A 117 16.77 -16.98 15.31
CA SER A 117 18.13 -16.58 14.99
C SER A 117 18.40 -17.05 13.57
N LEU A 118 18.68 -16.12 12.66
CA LEU A 118 18.90 -16.44 11.26
C LEU A 118 20.18 -17.24 11.09
N CYS A 119 20.06 -18.43 10.50
CA CYS A 119 21.17 -19.32 10.19
C CYS A 119 20.97 -19.93 8.80
N MET A 120 21.91 -19.67 7.90
CA MET A 120 21.85 -19.99 6.47
C MET A 120 22.82 -21.11 6.08
N ASN A 121 23.63 -21.58 7.02
CA ASN A 121 24.61 -22.63 6.80
C ASN A 121 23.99 -24.03 6.89
N ASP A 122 23.01 -24.27 6.02
CA ASP A 122 22.31 -25.54 5.81
C ASP A 122 22.42 -25.93 4.33
N GLY A 123 23.25 -26.94 4.02
CA GLY A 123 23.45 -27.40 2.65
C GLY A 123 22.23 -28.11 2.02
N THR A 124 21.16 -28.36 2.78
CA THR A 124 19.91 -28.86 2.18
C THR A 124 19.16 -27.74 1.45
N THR A 125 19.28 -26.50 1.90
CA THR A 125 18.64 -25.32 1.27
C THR A 125 19.63 -24.51 0.44
N TRP A 126 20.87 -24.34 0.91
CA TRP A 126 21.87 -23.44 0.34
C TRP A 126 22.93 -24.18 -0.46
N GLU A 127 22.97 -23.95 -1.77
CA GLU A 127 23.83 -24.72 -2.68
C GLU A 127 25.32 -24.46 -2.43
N GLU A 128 25.73 -23.23 -2.13
CA GLU A 128 27.13 -22.92 -1.86
C GLU A 128 27.64 -23.61 -0.58
N VAL A 129 26.75 -23.91 0.37
CA VAL A 129 27.09 -24.67 1.58
C VAL A 129 27.29 -26.14 1.22
N ALA A 130 26.43 -26.71 0.38
CA ALA A 130 26.58 -28.08 -0.11
C ALA A 130 27.85 -28.28 -0.94
N GLU A 131 28.23 -27.28 -1.76
CA GLU A 131 29.46 -27.29 -2.55
C GLU A 131 30.73 -27.26 -1.66
N LEU A 132 30.64 -26.65 -0.46
CA LEU A 132 31.73 -26.66 0.53
C LEU A 132 31.85 -27.99 1.29
N SER A 133 30.76 -28.75 1.44
CA SER A 133 30.76 -30.05 2.12
C SER A 133 31.18 -31.20 1.19
N SER A 134 32.47 -31.54 1.17
CA SER A 134 33.15 -32.78 0.68
C SER A 134 32.67 -33.55 -0.57
N GLY A 135 31.67 -33.10 -1.33
CA GLY A 135 31.13 -33.78 -2.52
C GLY A 135 30.33 -35.06 -2.24
N ASP A 136 30.16 -35.47 -0.98
CA ASP A 136 29.36 -36.64 -0.59
C ASP A 136 27.94 -36.21 -0.17
N PRO A 137 26.88 -36.64 -0.89
CA PRO A 137 25.48 -36.31 -0.57
C PRO A 137 25.03 -36.70 0.84
N ASP A 138 25.68 -37.69 1.46
CA ASP A 138 25.37 -38.13 2.83
C ASP A 138 26.12 -37.30 3.89
N SER A 139 27.00 -36.38 3.47
CA SER A 139 27.85 -35.54 4.33
C SER A 139 27.43 -34.06 4.35
N ILE A 140 26.24 -33.71 3.85
CA ILE A 140 25.78 -32.31 3.77
C ILE A 140 25.88 -31.65 5.14
N GLN A 141 26.74 -30.63 5.23
CA GLN A 141 26.99 -29.93 6.48
C GLN A 141 25.80 -29.02 6.80
N ASN A 142 25.29 -29.14 8.02
CA ASN A 142 24.24 -28.26 8.56
C ASN A 142 24.69 -27.74 9.94
N LEU A 143 25.27 -26.54 9.95
CA LEU A 143 25.65 -25.84 11.17
C LEU A 143 24.47 -25.12 11.84
N CYS A 144 23.28 -25.21 11.24
CA CYS A 144 22.02 -24.60 11.67
C CYS A 144 21.02 -25.60 12.27
N ARG A 145 21.46 -26.82 12.53
CA ARG A 145 20.63 -27.94 13.02
C ARG A 145 19.88 -27.59 14.31
N GLU A 146 20.54 -26.84 15.18
CA GLU A 146 20.03 -26.38 16.47
C GLU A 146 20.26 -24.86 16.61
N GLN A 147 19.42 -24.17 17.40
CA GLN A 147 19.58 -22.73 17.63
C GLN A 147 20.87 -22.36 18.39
N LYS A 148 21.47 -23.32 19.10
CA LYS A 148 22.73 -23.17 19.84
C LYS A 148 23.71 -24.23 19.38
N THR A 149 24.31 -24.03 18.23
CA THR A 149 25.34 -24.93 17.70
C THR A 149 26.53 -24.97 18.65
N ALA A 150 26.91 -26.14 19.14
CA ALA A 150 28.07 -26.30 20.01
C ALA A 150 28.90 -27.50 19.55
N ILE A 151 29.92 -27.23 18.75
CA ILE A 151 30.81 -28.26 18.23
C ILE A 151 32.22 -28.00 18.75
N PRO A 152 32.79 -28.89 19.57
CA PRO A 152 34.13 -28.72 20.12
C PRO A 152 35.20 -28.80 19.01
N PRO A 153 36.39 -28.22 19.22
CA PRO A 153 37.48 -28.33 18.26
C PRO A 153 37.90 -29.80 18.07
N LEU A 154 38.24 -30.17 16.83
CA LEU A 154 38.78 -31.50 16.55
C LEU A 154 40.06 -31.75 17.37
N PRO A 155 40.20 -32.92 18.03
CA PRO A 155 41.33 -33.21 18.90
C PRO A 155 42.63 -33.24 18.09
N LYS A 156 43.68 -32.59 18.61
CA LYS A 156 45.02 -32.63 18.02
C LYS A 156 45.59 -34.04 18.15
N VAL A 157 45.85 -34.71 17.04
CA VAL A 157 46.53 -36.00 17.03
C VAL A 157 47.98 -35.79 17.46
N LYS A 158 48.32 -36.15 18.71
CA LYS A 158 49.72 -36.14 19.17
C LYS A 158 50.46 -37.29 18.50
N VAL A 159 51.45 -36.98 17.66
CA VAL A 159 52.37 -37.97 17.10
C VAL A 159 53.32 -38.40 18.23
N ILE A 160 53.07 -39.56 18.85
CA ILE A 160 53.83 -40.06 20.00
C ILE A 160 55.13 -40.77 19.59
N ALA A 161 55.31 -41.11 18.29
CA ALA A 161 56.56 -41.68 17.78
C ALA A 161 56.78 -41.37 16.29
N GLY A 162 57.92 -40.74 15.96
CA GLY A 162 58.26 -40.24 14.61
C GLY A 162 58.75 -41.28 13.60
N PHE A 163 58.59 -42.58 13.84
CA PHE A 163 59.12 -43.64 12.95
C PHE A 163 58.07 -44.32 12.05
N LEU A 164 56.78 -43.97 12.16
CA LEU A 164 55.71 -44.53 11.32
C LEU A 164 55.17 -43.44 10.38
N GLY A 165 55.49 -43.52 9.08
CA GLY A 165 55.04 -42.55 8.06
C GLY A 165 53.51 -42.38 7.96
N ILE A 166 52.74 -43.37 8.44
CA ILE A 166 51.28 -43.33 8.54
C ILE A 166 50.79 -42.29 9.57
N ASN A 167 51.53 -42.08 10.67
CA ASN A 167 51.15 -41.13 11.73
C ASN A 167 51.30 -39.67 11.27
N HIS A 168 52.26 -39.38 10.39
CA HIS A 168 52.42 -38.05 9.79
C HIS A 168 51.31 -37.73 8.80
N GLY A 169 50.87 -38.72 8.00
CA GLY A 169 49.75 -38.56 7.07
C GLY A 169 48.40 -38.30 7.79
N ILE A 170 48.13 -39.03 8.87
CA ILE A 170 46.91 -38.85 9.68
C ILE A 170 46.93 -37.50 10.42
N ALA A 171 48.07 -37.08 10.95
CA ALA A 171 48.20 -35.77 11.59
C ALA A 171 48.03 -34.61 10.59
N ALA A 172 48.57 -34.73 9.37
CA ALA A 172 48.39 -33.73 8.31
C ALA A 172 46.93 -33.66 7.82
N LEU A 173 46.26 -34.81 7.65
CA LEU A 173 44.83 -34.86 7.31
C LEU A 173 43.96 -34.30 8.44
N ALA A 174 44.26 -34.63 9.70
CA ALA A 174 43.54 -34.08 10.85
C ALA A 174 43.70 -32.56 10.95
N GLU A 175 44.89 -32.03 10.67
CA GLU A 175 45.11 -30.58 10.64
C GLU A 175 44.39 -29.93 9.45
N GLN A 176 44.40 -30.55 8.27
CA GLN A 176 43.65 -30.08 7.10
C GLN A 176 42.13 -30.04 7.36
N LEU A 177 41.57 -31.09 7.97
CA LEU A 177 40.16 -31.14 8.38
C LEU A 177 39.87 -30.07 9.43
N ARG A 178 40.78 -29.83 10.38
CA ARG A 178 40.64 -28.78 11.39
C ARG A 178 40.65 -27.38 10.78
N THR A 179 41.52 -27.12 9.79
CA THR A 179 41.56 -25.85 9.06
C THR A 179 40.31 -25.63 8.22
N GLN A 180 39.84 -26.65 7.51
CA GLN A 180 38.60 -26.58 6.73
C GLN A 180 37.40 -26.30 7.64
N TYR A 181 37.30 -27.05 8.75
CA TYR A 181 36.25 -26.91 9.73
C TYR A 181 36.22 -25.51 10.37
N ALA A 182 37.39 -24.96 10.72
CA ALA A 182 37.48 -23.59 11.24
C ALA A 182 36.99 -22.56 10.21
N LYS A 183 37.36 -22.74 8.93
CA LYS A 183 36.92 -21.88 7.83
C LYS A 183 35.40 -21.94 7.61
N ASP A 184 34.79 -23.13 7.71
CA ASP A 184 33.34 -23.30 7.54
C ASP A 184 32.55 -22.59 8.64
N CYS A 185 33.07 -22.58 9.86
CA CYS A 185 32.47 -21.84 10.97
C CYS A 185 32.66 -20.32 10.86
N ASP A 186 33.81 -19.86 10.37
CA ASP A 186 34.04 -18.44 10.13
C ASP A 186 33.13 -17.92 9.02
N ASN A 187 32.97 -18.71 7.95
CA ASN A 187 32.03 -18.43 6.88
C ASN A 187 30.58 -18.38 7.39
N ASN A 188 30.20 -19.22 8.36
CA ASN A 188 28.85 -19.23 8.93
C ASN A 188 28.44 -17.85 9.48
N GLY A 189 29.25 -17.28 10.38
CA GLY A 189 28.96 -15.96 10.95
C GLY A 189 28.92 -14.86 9.89
N ALA A 190 29.81 -14.93 8.89
CA ALA A 190 29.86 -13.97 7.80
C ALA A 190 28.60 -13.99 6.91
N PHE A 191 28.17 -15.17 6.47
CA PHE A 191 26.98 -15.33 5.62
C PHE A 191 25.69 -14.94 6.37
N ASN A 192 25.55 -15.36 7.63
CA ASN A 192 24.39 -15.04 8.46
C ASN A 192 24.25 -13.53 8.68
N TRP A 193 25.35 -12.84 9.01
CA TRP A 193 25.34 -11.38 9.14
C TRP A 193 25.02 -10.70 7.81
N TRP A 194 25.69 -11.10 6.73
CA TRP A 194 25.53 -10.48 5.42
C TRP A 194 24.10 -10.60 4.88
N PHE A 195 23.49 -11.77 4.99
CA PHE A 195 22.12 -11.98 4.53
C PHE A 195 21.14 -11.17 5.37
N SER A 196 21.30 -11.19 6.70
CA SER A 196 20.48 -10.38 7.64
C SER A 196 20.55 -8.89 7.33
N ALA A 197 21.77 -8.37 7.11
CA ALA A 197 22.01 -6.98 6.75
C ALA A 197 21.40 -6.66 5.37
N SER A 198 21.51 -7.56 4.41
CA SER A 198 21.00 -7.39 3.04
C SER A 198 19.47 -7.33 3.00
N ILE A 199 18.77 -8.27 3.63
CA ILE A 199 17.29 -8.29 3.60
C ILE A 199 16.68 -7.09 4.33
N LEU A 200 17.33 -6.64 5.40
CA LEU A 200 16.90 -5.48 6.17
C LEU A 200 17.15 -4.17 5.40
N HIS A 201 18.30 -4.07 4.73
CA HIS A 201 18.59 -2.97 3.82
C HIS A 201 17.61 -2.93 2.64
N ALA A 202 17.29 -4.07 2.04
CA ALA A 202 16.32 -4.19 0.95
C ALA A 202 14.96 -3.57 1.33
N PHE A 203 14.47 -3.96 2.51
CA PHE A 203 13.25 -3.43 3.09
C PHE A 203 13.32 -1.90 3.24
N ARG A 204 14.41 -1.38 3.83
CA ARG A 204 14.60 0.08 4.00
C ARG A 204 14.47 0.85 2.70
N ILE A 205 15.16 0.39 1.65
CA ILE A 205 15.20 1.14 0.39
C ILE A 205 13.88 1.05 -0.37
N ASP A 206 13.25 -0.13 -0.41
CA ASP A 206 11.93 -0.24 -1.05
C ASP A 206 10.91 0.67 -0.37
N GLN A 207 10.88 0.68 0.97
CA GLN A 207 10.03 1.59 1.72
C GLN A 207 10.27 3.06 1.41
N ARG A 208 11.53 3.51 1.38
CA ARG A 208 11.86 4.88 0.98
C ARG A 208 11.27 5.22 -0.38
N ASN A 209 11.41 4.33 -1.36
CA ASN A 209 10.93 4.56 -2.72
C ASN A 209 9.41 4.67 -2.77
N ARG A 210 8.69 3.76 -2.09
CA ARG A 210 7.22 3.79 -1.99
C ARG A 210 6.73 5.04 -1.26
N LYS A 211 7.37 5.42 -0.15
CA LYS A 211 7.07 6.63 0.63
C LYS A 211 7.21 7.90 -0.20
N ARG A 212 8.29 8.04 -0.99
CA ARG A 212 8.49 9.23 -1.84
C ARG A 212 7.39 9.42 -2.88
N VAL A 213 6.92 8.34 -3.51
CA VAL A 213 5.78 8.39 -4.43
C VAL A 213 4.51 8.81 -3.69
N MET A 214 4.23 8.15 -2.56
CA MET A 214 3.05 8.42 -1.74
C MET A 214 3.01 9.86 -1.22
N TYR A 215 4.09 10.35 -0.62
CA TYR A 215 4.20 11.70 -0.08
C TYR A 215 4.18 12.75 -1.19
N GLY A 216 4.78 12.47 -2.34
CA GLY A 216 4.71 13.34 -3.50
C GLY A 216 3.26 13.55 -3.98
N VAL A 217 2.53 12.46 -4.20
CA VAL A 217 1.11 12.51 -4.61
C VAL A 217 0.25 13.19 -3.53
N ALA A 218 0.46 12.87 -2.26
CA ALA A 218 -0.26 13.49 -1.15
C ALA A 218 0.01 15.00 -1.06
N GLN A 219 1.26 15.42 -1.26
CA GLN A 219 1.64 16.83 -1.32
C GLN A 219 1.01 17.53 -2.51
N GLY A 220 0.93 16.87 -3.68
CA GLY A 220 0.24 17.38 -4.87
C GLY A 220 -1.25 17.64 -4.60
N LEU A 221 -1.94 16.68 -3.96
CA LEU A 221 -3.33 16.83 -3.52
C LEU A 221 -3.51 17.93 -2.47
N SER A 222 -2.51 18.15 -1.62
CA SER A 222 -2.57 19.14 -0.54
C SER A 222 -2.18 20.56 -0.96
N ARG A 223 -1.66 20.76 -2.18
CA ARG A 223 -1.00 22.02 -2.55
C ARG A 223 -1.96 23.20 -2.75
N HIS A 224 -3.07 22.99 -3.45
CA HIS A 224 -3.99 24.06 -3.84
C HIS A 224 -5.44 23.70 -3.49
N GLN A 225 -6.18 24.69 -2.98
CA GLN A 225 -7.59 24.53 -2.61
C GLN A 225 -8.53 24.71 -3.80
N ASN A 226 -8.10 25.42 -4.85
CA ASN A 226 -8.91 25.73 -6.02
C ASN A 226 -8.63 24.83 -7.24
N ASP A 227 -7.62 23.97 -7.17
CA ASP A 227 -7.28 23.01 -8.22
C ASP A 227 -6.39 21.88 -7.67
N PHE A 228 -6.27 20.79 -8.41
CA PHE A 228 -5.23 19.79 -8.23
C PHE A 228 -4.94 19.10 -9.58
N VAL A 229 -3.84 18.37 -9.63
CA VAL A 229 -3.36 17.73 -10.85
C VAL A 229 -3.79 16.26 -10.86
N ASP A 230 -4.39 15.79 -11.94
CA ASP A 230 -4.73 14.37 -12.12
C ASP A 230 -3.49 13.52 -12.48
N LEU A 231 -3.65 12.19 -12.54
CA LEU A 231 -2.56 11.28 -12.90
C LEU A 231 -1.97 11.51 -14.30
N ASP A 232 -2.72 12.15 -15.20
CA ASP A 232 -2.27 12.54 -16.54
C ASP A 232 -1.48 13.86 -16.55
N GLY A 233 -1.32 14.49 -15.39
CA GLY A 233 -0.60 15.74 -15.25
C GLY A 233 -1.44 16.97 -15.63
N ASN A 234 -2.76 16.83 -15.76
CA ASN A 234 -3.67 17.89 -16.17
C ASN A 234 -4.39 18.54 -14.97
N SER A 235 -4.80 19.79 -15.15
CA SER A 235 -5.65 20.50 -14.18
C SER A 235 -7.03 19.84 -14.10
N VAL A 236 -7.46 19.49 -12.89
CA VAL A 236 -8.80 18.94 -12.66
C VAL A 236 -9.85 20.03 -12.80
N LEU A 237 -9.57 21.27 -12.40
CA LEU A 237 -10.46 22.41 -12.63
C LEU A 237 -10.79 22.58 -14.11
N GLU A 238 -9.80 22.42 -15.01
CA GLU A 238 -10.06 22.50 -16.44
C GLU A 238 -10.93 21.33 -16.93
N GLY A 239 -10.70 20.11 -16.44
CA GLY A 239 -11.57 18.96 -16.74
C GLY A 239 -13.01 19.16 -16.25
N VAL A 240 -13.19 19.76 -15.07
CA VAL A 240 -14.50 20.17 -14.52
C VAL A 240 -15.15 21.22 -15.43
N ARG A 241 -14.38 22.24 -15.85
CA ARG A 241 -14.83 23.29 -16.77
C ARG A 241 -15.36 22.71 -18.06
N GLN A 242 -14.61 21.81 -18.68
CA GLN A 242 -15.03 21.13 -19.91
C GLN A 242 -16.28 20.26 -19.72
N THR A 243 -16.36 19.54 -18.60
CA THR A 243 -17.51 18.70 -18.27
C THR A 243 -18.78 19.52 -18.13
N ILE A 244 -18.72 20.63 -17.39
CA ILE A 244 -19.88 21.52 -17.20
C ILE A 244 -20.28 22.16 -18.54
N LEU A 245 -19.33 22.78 -19.24
CA LEU A 245 -19.64 23.53 -20.47
C LEU A 245 -20.24 22.66 -21.59
N LYS A 246 -19.93 21.36 -21.62
CA LYS A 246 -20.54 20.40 -22.55
C LYS A 246 -21.98 20.03 -22.20
N ASN A 247 -22.38 20.16 -20.94
CA ASN A 247 -23.70 19.76 -20.44
C ASN A 247 -24.65 20.93 -20.18
N LEU A 248 -24.15 22.18 -20.24
CA LEU A 248 -24.97 23.38 -20.11
C LEU A 248 -25.83 23.65 -21.35
N THR A 249 -27.05 24.14 -21.12
CA THR A 249 -27.92 24.70 -22.16
C THR A 249 -27.31 25.96 -22.77
N PHE A 250 -27.73 26.31 -23.98
CA PHE A 250 -27.30 27.53 -24.66
C PHE A 250 -27.53 28.79 -23.79
N ALA A 251 -28.70 28.89 -23.17
CA ALA A 251 -29.07 30.02 -22.32
C ALA A 251 -28.11 30.21 -21.12
N ASN A 252 -27.68 29.12 -20.49
CA ASN A 252 -26.73 29.16 -19.38
C ASN A 252 -25.29 29.48 -19.82
N ARG A 253 -24.96 29.29 -21.11
CA ARG A 253 -23.61 29.46 -21.65
C ARG A 253 -23.32 30.85 -22.22
N GLU A 254 -24.34 31.52 -22.75
CA GLU A 254 -24.22 32.69 -23.64
C GLU A 254 -23.50 33.91 -23.01
N LYS A 255 -23.69 34.18 -21.71
CA LYS A 255 -23.16 35.38 -21.02
C LYS A 255 -21.97 35.12 -20.10
N GLY A 256 -21.30 33.98 -20.27
CA GLY A 256 -20.17 33.57 -19.44
C GLY A 256 -20.58 32.75 -18.23
N VAL A 257 -19.69 31.84 -17.84
CA VAL A 257 -19.89 30.85 -16.77
C VAL A 257 -18.72 30.98 -15.81
N ASP A 258 -19.00 31.34 -14.56
CA ASP A 258 -17.99 31.30 -13.50
C ASP A 258 -18.02 29.90 -12.86
N ILE A 259 -16.87 29.23 -12.84
CA ILE A 259 -16.71 27.86 -12.36
C ILE A 259 -15.58 27.83 -11.37
N GLN A 260 -15.87 27.36 -10.17
CA GLN A 260 -14.93 27.23 -9.07
C GLN A 260 -14.90 25.77 -8.62
N LEU A 261 -13.69 25.28 -8.35
CA LEU A 261 -13.45 23.99 -7.70
C LEU A 261 -12.96 24.24 -6.28
N PHE A 262 -13.37 23.39 -5.36
CA PHE A 262 -12.90 23.32 -3.99
C PHE A 262 -12.33 21.93 -3.74
N ASN A 263 -11.06 21.84 -3.41
CA ASN A 263 -10.37 20.63 -2.99
C ASN A 263 -10.17 20.67 -1.48
N SER A 264 -10.83 19.77 -0.75
CA SER A 264 -10.82 19.80 0.71
C SER A 264 -9.47 19.51 1.35
N LEU A 265 -8.55 18.87 0.61
CA LEU A 265 -7.19 18.61 1.07
C LEU A 265 -6.25 19.79 0.77
N GLY A 266 -6.65 20.68 -0.13
CA GLY A 266 -5.87 21.84 -0.53
C GLY A 266 -5.66 22.82 0.63
N GLY A 267 -4.41 23.20 0.87
CA GLY A 267 -4.02 24.03 2.01
C GLY A 267 -3.90 23.26 3.34
N VAL A 268 -4.22 21.97 3.36
CA VAL A 268 -4.05 21.11 4.53
C VAL A 268 -2.74 20.34 4.39
N PRO A 269 -1.75 20.50 5.28
CA PRO A 269 -0.48 19.76 5.20
C PRO A 269 -0.71 18.25 5.14
N TYR A 270 -0.02 17.54 4.25
CA TYR A 270 -0.31 16.12 4.02
C TYR A 270 -0.08 15.26 5.28
N GLN A 271 0.87 15.66 6.13
CA GLN A 271 1.18 14.99 7.40
C GLN A 271 0.02 15.03 8.40
N SER A 272 -0.88 16.01 8.28
CA SER A 272 -2.05 16.10 9.17
C SER A 272 -3.14 15.06 8.84
N TRP A 273 -3.11 14.50 7.63
CA TRP A 273 -4.08 13.50 7.17
C TRP A 273 -3.48 12.15 6.79
N LEU A 274 -2.17 12.07 6.58
CA LEU A 274 -1.38 10.85 6.50
C LEU A 274 -0.29 10.86 7.59
N SER A 275 -0.49 10.05 8.62
CA SER A 275 0.46 9.90 9.73
C SER A 275 1.35 8.70 9.47
N GLU A 276 2.67 8.87 9.52
CA GLU A 276 3.62 7.77 9.30
C GLU A 276 3.70 6.86 10.53
N VAL A 277 3.61 5.55 10.31
CA VAL A 277 3.82 4.54 11.35
C VAL A 277 5.31 4.21 11.41
N GLN A 278 6.10 5.04 12.06
CA GLN A 278 7.55 4.83 12.18
C GLN A 278 7.88 3.65 13.10
N ILE A 279 8.78 2.77 12.69
CA ILE A 279 9.16 1.55 13.43
C ILE A 279 10.68 1.41 13.50
N ALA A 280 11.17 0.47 14.34
CA ALA A 280 12.59 0.13 14.46
C ALA A 280 12.74 -1.40 14.54
N PRO A 281 12.69 -2.12 13.40
CA PRO A 281 12.80 -3.57 13.38
C PRO A 281 14.21 -4.03 13.77
N THR A 282 14.28 -5.19 14.42
CA THR A 282 15.53 -5.86 14.82
C THR A 282 15.62 -7.21 14.12
N ILE A 283 16.80 -7.55 13.62
CA ILE A 283 17.11 -8.89 13.12
C ILE A 283 18.23 -9.48 13.97
N VAL A 284 18.03 -10.74 14.36
CA VAL A 284 19.00 -11.55 15.09
C VAL A 284 19.52 -12.64 14.16
N TYR A 285 20.83 -12.81 14.11
CA TYR A 285 21.50 -13.87 13.34
C TYR A 285 22.33 -14.75 14.27
N THR A 286 22.68 -15.95 13.81
CA THR A 286 23.56 -16.85 14.54
C THR A 286 25.00 -16.47 14.22
N ASP A 287 25.70 -15.89 15.20
CA ASP A 287 27.13 -15.60 15.13
C ASP A 287 27.93 -16.71 15.82
N ILE A 288 29.24 -16.76 15.58
CA ILE A 288 30.14 -17.75 16.19
C ILE A 288 31.10 -17.07 17.15
N GLU A 289 31.19 -17.60 18.38
CA GLU A 289 32.07 -17.05 19.42
C GLU A 289 33.55 -17.05 18.99
N ASP A 290 34.30 -16.05 19.47
CA ASP A 290 35.74 -15.91 19.24
C ASP A 290 36.57 -16.84 20.16
N ARG A 291 36.39 -18.15 19.98
CA ARG A 291 37.14 -19.23 20.64
C ARG A 291 37.27 -20.46 19.74
N GLU A 292 38.25 -21.33 20.02
CA GLU A 292 38.43 -22.60 19.30
C GLU A 292 37.16 -23.48 19.36
N GLY A 293 36.78 -24.11 18.24
CA GLY A 293 35.51 -24.84 18.09
C GLY A 293 34.48 -24.00 17.33
N CYS A 294 33.20 -24.37 17.36
CA CYS A 294 32.11 -23.59 16.76
C CYS A 294 30.94 -23.53 17.72
N TYR A 295 30.84 -22.39 18.38
CA TYR A 295 29.82 -22.11 19.38
C TYR A 295 28.95 -20.97 18.87
N GLY A 296 27.77 -21.33 18.39
CA GLY A 296 26.77 -20.43 17.85
C GLY A 296 26.01 -19.72 18.96
N TYR A 297 25.83 -18.41 18.82
CA TYR A 297 25.04 -17.60 19.73
C TYR A 297 24.24 -16.53 18.96
N PRO A 298 23.07 -16.10 19.47
CA PRO A 298 22.30 -15.06 18.83
C PRO A 298 22.98 -13.70 18.99
N GLN A 299 23.12 -12.98 17.87
CA GLN A 299 23.66 -11.62 17.82
C GLN A 299 22.76 -10.72 16.97
N THR A 300 22.67 -9.44 17.29
CA THR A 300 21.87 -8.50 16.48
C THR A 300 22.66 -7.99 15.29
N VAL A 301 21.99 -7.73 14.17
CA VAL A 301 22.64 -7.32 12.90
C VAL A 301 23.46 -6.02 13.00
N GLN A 302 23.20 -5.18 14.02
CA GLN A 302 24.00 -3.98 14.32
C GLN A 302 25.44 -4.32 14.72
N ASN A 303 25.66 -5.52 15.28
CA ASN A 303 26.97 -5.99 15.68
C ASN A 303 27.57 -6.87 14.57
N LEU A 304 28.77 -6.51 14.12
CA LEU A 304 29.56 -7.33 13.20
C LEU A 304 29.91 -8.69 13.84
N PRO A 305 30.18 -9.73 13.02
CA PRO A 305 30.60 -11.03 13.52
C PRO A 305 31.76 -10.93 14.52
N ALA A 306 31.78 -11.75 15.57
CA ALA A 306 32.82 -11.67 16.60
C ALA A 306 34.21 -12.02 16.07
N ARG A 307 34.30 -13.07 15.24
CA ARG A 307 35.59 -13.56 14.69
C ARG A 307 36.17 -12.64 13.63
N GLN A 308 37.48 -12.45 13.69
CA GLN A 308 38.20 -11.60 12.75
C GLN A 308 38.12 -12.10 11.30
N SER A 309 38.30 -13.40 11.08
CA SER A 309 38.17 -14.05 9.75
C SER A 309 36.77 -13.91 9.15
N ALA A 310 35.72 -14.02 9.98
CA ALA A 310 34.34 -13.77 9.55
C ALA A 310 34.14 -12.30 9.13
N ARG A 311 34.71 -11.34 9.86
CA ARG A 311 34.69 -9.92 9.45
C ARG A 311 35.41 -9.69 8.13
N GLU A 312 36.56 -10.32 7.93
CA GLU A 312 37.31 -10.23 6.67
C GLU A 312 36.51 -10.81 5.50
N ALA A 313 35.81 -11.93 5.70
CA ALA A 313 34.91 -12.52 4.70
C ALA A 313 33.72 -11.60 4.38
N VAL A 314 33.15 -10.93 5.38
CA VAL A 314 32.11 -9.90 5.17
C VAL A 314 32.66 -8.77 4.30
N MET A 315 33.83 -8.23 4.63
CA MET A 315 34.38 -7.05 3.93
C MET A 315 34.85 -7.35 2.51
N GLY A 316 35.57 -8.46 2.32
CA GLY A 316 36.11 -8.86 1.02
C GLY A 316 35.14 -9.72 0.22
N GLY A 317 34.96 -10.97 0.65
CA GLY A 317 34.29 -12.03 -0.14
C GLY A 317 32.83 -11.76 -0.46
N LEU A 318 32.11 -11.12 0.47
CA LEU A 318 30.67 -10.84 0.35
C LEU A 318 30.36 -9.38 0.00
N SER A 319 31.38 -8.52 -0.08
CA SER A 319 31.28 -7.07 -0.29
C SER A 319 30.26 -6.42 0.66
N GLY A 320 30.25 -6.83 1.92
CA GLY A 320 29.35 -6.35 2.97
C GLY A 320 29.70 -4.98 3.55
N GLY A 321 30.88 -4.43 3.22
CA GLY A 321 31.34 -3.14 3.72
C GLY A 321 30.35 -1.99 3.49
N ASP A 322 29.67 -1.96 2.34
CA ASP A 322 28.69 -0.92 2.00
C ASP A 322 27.41 -0.98 2.85
N LEU A 323 27.16 -2.11 3.52
CA LEU A 323 26.01 -2.29 4.41
C LEU A 323 26.28 -1.76 5.81
N ILE A 324 27.54 -1.72 6.25
CA ILE A 324 27.91 -1.34 7.63
C ILE A 324 27.42 0.08 8.01
N PRO A 325 27.58 1.12 7.17
CA PRO A 325 27.12 2.47 7.52
C PRO A 325 25.61 2.55 7.81
N TRP A 326 24.81 1.62 7.28
CA TRP A 326 23.37 1.57 7.46
C TRP A 326 22.93 1.03 8.82
N PHE A 327 23.86 0.43 9.57
CA PHE A 327 23.62 -0.19 10.87
C PHE A 327 24.50 0.39 11.98
N ASN A 328 25.37 1.35 11.65
CA ASN A 328 26.04 2.18 12.65
C ASN A 328 24.99 3.05 13.35
N PRO A 329 24.89 2.99 14.69
CA PRO A 329 23.89 3.73 15.43
C PRO A 329 24.10 5.24 15.25
N SER A 330 23.09 5.97 14.77
CA SER A 330 22.94 7.36 15.18
C SER A 330 22.73 7.38 16.69
N SER A 331 23.16 8.45 17.39
CA SER A 331 23.01 8.58 18.84
C SER A 331 21.57 8.38 19.34
N ASP A 332 20.60 8.55 18.43
CA ASP A 332 19.17 8.57 18.74
C ASP A 332 18.42 7.36 18.13
N GLY A 333 19.10 6.40 17.47
CA GLY A 333 18.46 5.22 16.86
C GLY A 333 17.43 5.49 15.76
N ILE A 334 17.22 6.76 15.41
CA ILE A 334 16.36 7.28 14.35
C ILE A 334 17.27 7.71 13.21
N LEU A 335 16.95 7.28 11.99
CA LEU A 335 17.62 7.75 10.79
C LEU A 335 16.93 9.03 10.28
N PRO A 336 17.68 10.03 9.83
CA PRO A 336 17.09 11.25 9.30
C PRO A 336 16.35 11.01 7.97
N GLY A 337 15.19 11.65 7.82
CA GLY A 337 14.45 11.74 6.56
C GLY A 337 13.81 10.43 6.10
N ASP A 338 13.78 10.22 4.77
CA ASP A 338 13.00 9.15 4.14
C ASP A 338 13.50 7.72 4.44
N PHE A 339 14.67 7.57 5.07
CA PHE A 339 15.31 6.29 5.37
C PHE A 339 14.88 5.66 6.70
N GLN A 340 14.12 6.37 7.52
CA GLN A 340 13.51 5.79 8.73
C GLN A 340 12.59 4.62 8.33
N TYR A 341 12.67 3.50 9.05
CA TYR A 341 11.77 2.38 8.84
C TYR A 341 10.34 2.74 9.20
N SER A 342 9.40 2.19 8.44
CA SER A 342 7.99 2.52 8.53
C SER A 342 7.14 1.26 8.37
N MET A 343 5.88 1.29 8.80
CA MET A 343 4.85 0.34 8.33
C MET A 343 3.89 1.01 7.34
N GLY A 344 4.31 2.16 6.81
CA GLY A 344 3.53 2.98 5.91
C GLY A 344 2.85 4.12 6.65
N VAL A 345 1.65 4.48 6.22
CA VAL A 345 0.84 5.55 6.81
C VAL A 345 -0.51 5.04 7.28
N GLU A 346 -1.07 5.75 8.25
CA GLU A 346 -2.48 5.68 8.63
C GLU A 346 -3.18 7.01 8.29
N LYS A 347 -4.44 6.92 7.84
CA LYS A 347 -5.22 8.09 7.43
C LYS A 347 -6.01 8.67 8.60
N ASN A 348 -5.84 9.96 8.88
CA ASN A 348 -6.64 10.67 9.87
C ASN A 348 -8.11 10.74 9.40
N PRO A 349 -9.07 10.17 10.14
CA PRO A 349 -10.47 10.16 9.71
C PRO A 349 -11.15 11.53 9.82
N TRP A 350 -10.61 12.45 10.62
CA TRP A 350 -11.19 13.77 10.82
C TRP A 350 -10.83 14.76 9.72
N VAL A 351 -9.80 14.46 8.91
CA VAL A 351 -9.49 15.19 7.68
C VAL A 351 -10.06 14.42 6.50
N MET A 352 -11.13 14.96 5.93
CA MET A 352 -11.96 14.26 4.98
C MET A 352 -11.62 14.67 3.55
N ALA A 353 -11.32 13.71 2.70
CA ALA A 353 -11.17 13.96 1.26
C ALA A 353 -12.56 14.15 0.62
N TYR A 354 -12.77 15.28 -0.02
CA TYR A 354 -13.93 15.60 -0.85
C TYR A 354 -13.58 16.76 -1.79
N VAL A 355 -14.45 16.97 -2.77
CA VAL A 355 -14.39 18.11 -3.67
C VAL A 355 -15.75 18.81 -3.71
N GLY A 356 -15.72 20.12 -3.91
CA GLY A 356 -16.89 20.94 -4.15
C GLY A 356 -16.78 21.62 -5.51
N VAL A 357 -17.89 21.76 -6.23
CA VAL A 357 -17.96 22.57 -7.44
C VAL A 357 -19.07 23.59 -7.27
N LYS A 358 -18.75 24.84 -7.58
CA LYS A 358 -19.67 25.98 -7.53
C LYS A 358 -19.68 26.64 -8.89
N VAL A 359 -20.87 26.83 -9.45
CA VAL A 359 -21.04 27.43 -10.77
C VAL A 359 -22.06 28.54 -10.69
N GLN A 360 -21.74 29.68 -11.30
CA GLN A 360 -22.64 30.81 -11.45
C GLN A 360 -22.85 31.15 -12.93
N THR A 361 -24.11 31.28 -13.33
CA THR A 361 -24.51 31.68 -14.68
C THR A 361 -25.56 32.79 -14.64
N ASN A 362 -25.68 33.54 -15.75
CA ASN A 362 -26.59 34.67 -15.88
C ASN A 362 -27.52 34.49 -17.10
N PRO A 363 -28.43 33.48 -17.09
CA PRO A 363 -29.26 33.16 -18.24
C PRO A 363 -30.22 34.30 -18.59
N ARG A 364 -30.46 34.50 -19.90
CA ARG A 364 -31.40 35.50 -20.42
C ARG A 364 -32.81 34.91 -20.51
N GLN A 365 -33.78 35.57 -19.89
CA GLN A 365 -35.19 35.21 -19.98
C GLN A 365 -35.88 35.99 -21.11
N VAL A 366 -36.70 35.33 -21.92
CA VAL A 366 -37.25 35.88 -23.18
C VAL A 366 -38.27 37.00 -22.94
N PHE A 367 -39.10 36.89 -21.90
CA PHE A 367 -40.21 37.82 -21.66
C PHE A 367 -40.11 38.59 -20.33
N PHE A 368 -38.92 38.71 -19.73
CA PHE A 368 -38.75 39.43 -18.46
C PHE A 368 -38.61 40.94 -18.73
N PRO A 369 -39.62 41.80 -18.41
CA PRO A 369 -39.68 43.16 -18.96
C PRO A 369 -38.88 44.21 -18.18
N VAL A 370 -38.39 43.89 -16.98
CA VAL A 370 -37.78 44.88 -16.07
C VAL A 370 -36.55 44.28 -15.38
N ALA A 371 -35.38 44.83 -15.72
CA ALA A 371 -34.09 44.77 -15.01
C ALA A 371 -33.43 43.39 -14.76
N GLY A 372 -32.37 43.14 -15.53
CA GLY A 372 -31.23 42.29 -15.13
C GLY A 372 -31.34 40.81 -15.45
N ASN A 373 -30.20 40.19 -15.79
CA ASN A 373 -30.10 38.73 -15.79
C ASN A 373 -30.29 38.24 -14.34
N LEU A 374 -31.01 37.14 -14.12
CA LEU A 374 -31.13 36.51 -12.80
C LEU A 374 -29.90 35.61 -12.58
N PRO A 375 -28.94 35.96 -11.71
CA PRO A 375 -27.81 35.08 -11.43
C PRO A 375 -28.33 33.79 -10.79
N THR A 376 -27.99 32.66 -11.39
CA THR A 376 -28.26 31.34 -10.84
C THR A 376 -26.96 30.72 -10.39
N VAL A 377 -26.97 30.16 -9.18
CA VAL A 377 -25.82 29.50 -8.57
C VAL A 377 -26.21 28.06 -8.28
N ALA A 378 -25.37 27.12 -8.69
CA ALA A 378 -25.47 25.72 -8.31
C ALA A 378 -24.18 25.30 -7.60
N ARG A 379 -24.34 24.40 -6.63
CA ARG A 379 -23.26 23.86 -5.81
C ARG A 379 -23.47 22.37 -5.67
N ALA A 380 -22.39 21.61 -5.72
CA ALA A 380 -22.41 20.20 -5.40
C ALA A 380 -21.13 19.80 -4.70
N PHE A 381 -21.22 18.80 -3.83
CA PHE A 381 -20.06 18.20 -3.17
C PHE A 381 -20.08 16.71 -3.44
N ALA A 382 -18.91 16.16 -3.75
CA ALA A 382 -18.72 14.73 -3.89
C ALA A 382 -17.51 14.28 -3.10
N LYS A 383 -17.65 13.10 -2.52
CA LYS A 383 -16.59 12.41 -1.81
C LYS A 383 -16.08 11.26 -2.65
N PRO A 384 -14.76 11.13 -2.81
CA PRO A 384 -14.19 9.84 -3.14
C PRO A 384 -14.48 8.92 -1.95
N PHE A 385 -15.41 8.01 -2.13
CA PHE A 385 -15.73 6.95 -1.20
C PHE A 385 -14.80 5.79 -1.42
N GLY A 386 -13.87 5.61 -0.50
CA GLY A 386 -13.27 4.32 -0.31
C GLY A 386 -11.90 4.05 -0.93
N GLY A 387 -10.87 4.12 -0.11
CA GLY A 387 -9.66 3.37 -0.33
C GLY A 387 -9.03 3.20 1.02
N ARG A 388 -8.83 1.96 1.41
CA ARG A 388 -8.24 1.67 2.70
C ARG A 388 -6.74 1.89 2.53
N ILE A 389 -6.24 2.97 3.11
CA ILE A 389 -4.82 3.31 3.10
C ILE A 389 -4.15 2.60 4.29
N GLY A 390 -4.45 1.32 4.50
CA GLY A 390 -4.00 0.57 5.67
C GLY A 390 -4.89 0.71 6.90
N PRO A 391 -4.66 -0.13 7.92
CA PRO A 391 -5.32 -0.01 9.22
C PRO A 391 -4.79 1.23 9.94
N TRP A 392 -5.58 1.74 10.89
CA TRP A 392 -4.97 2.55 11.94
C TRP A 392 -4.07 1.67 12.78
N TYR A 393 -3.00 2.26 13.31
CA TYR A 393 -2.11 1.58 14.23
C TYR A 393 -2.86 1.17 15.51
N LYS A 394 -3.80 2.02 15.97
CA LYS A 394 -4.71 1.74 17.07
C LYS A 394 -6.18 1.99 16.70
N ASP A 395 -7.10 1.37 17.43
CA ASP A 395 -8.52 1.25 17.10
C ASP A 395 -9.36 2.53 17.28
N LYS A 396 -8.79 3.60 17.82
CA LYS A 396 -9.46 4.88 18.07
C LYS A 396 -8.66 6.04 17.49
N TRP A 397 -9.34 7.12 17.11
CA TRP A 397 -8.68 8.38 16.75
C TRP A 397 -9.41 9.57 17.35
N ASP A 398 -8.80 10.23 18.34
CA ASP A 398 -9.36 11.43 18.96
C ASP A 398 -9.23 12.66 18.03
N ARG A 399 -10.26 13.50 17.95
CA ARG A 399 -10.24 14.67 17.05
C ARG A 399 -9.11 15.62 17.43
N GLY A 400 -8.28 15.96 16.45
CA GLY A 400 -7.12 16.86 16.63
C GLY A 400 -5.81 16.13 16.95
N SER A 401 -5.86 14.83 17.25
CA SER A 401 -4.66 14.01 17.40
C SER A 401 -3.98 13.76 16.05
N GLN A 402 -2.65 13.66 16.07
CA GLN A 402 -1.82 13.38 14.89
C GLN A 402 -1.74 11.89 14.54
N GLU A 403 -2.08 11.01 15.48
CA GLU A 403 -2.02 9.57 15.34
C GLU A 403 -3.18 8.89 16.09
N SER A 404 -3.42 7.62 15.79
CA SER A 404 -4.43 6.81 16.47
C SER A 404 -4.05 6.51 17.93
N SER A 405 -5.07 6.33 18.78
CA SER A 405 -5.01 6.02 20.21
C SER A 405 -5.82 4.75 20.52
N GLY A 406 -5.71 4.20 21.75
CA GLY A 406 -6.42 2.98 22.14
C GLY A 406 -5.61 1.69 21.99
N GLN A 407 -6.28 0.60 21.62
CA GLN A 407 -5.70 -0.74 21.48
C GLN A 407 -5.07 -0.92 20.10
N VAL A 408 -3.96 -1.65 20.03
CA VAL A 408 -3.28 -1.90 18.75
C VAL A 408 -4.16 -2.80 17.87
N VAL A 409 -4.42 -2.38 16.63
CA VAL A 409 -5.28 -3.13 15.69
C VAL A 409 -4.64 -4.44 15.24
N ASP A 410 -3.32 -4.40 14.99
CA ASP A 410 -2.51 -5.57 14.65
C ASP A 410 -1.46 -5.77 15.75
N ALA A 411 -1.73 -6.72 16.64
CA ALA A 411 -0.88 -7.03 17.78
C ALA A 411 0.53 -7.55 17.39
N LEU A 412 0.71 -7.97 16.14
CA LEU A 412 1.98 -8.46 15.62
C LEU A 412 2.83 -7.37 14.96
N LEU A 413 2.30 -6.14 14.83
CA LEU A 413 3.10 -5.01 14.36
C LEU A 413 4.16 -4.61 15.39
N PRO A 414 5.34 -4.19 14.92
CA PRO A 414 6.36 -3.66 15.79
C PRO A 414 5.88 -2.34 16.43
N PRO A 415 6.35 -2.05 17.65
CA PRO A 415 5.97 -0.84 18.36
C PRO A 415 6.38 0.40 17.56
N ARG A 416 5.48 1.39 17.49
CA ARG A 416 5.79 2.71 16.94
C ARG A 416 6.99 3.32 17.69
N VAL A 417 7.96 3.84 16.95
CA VAL A 417 9.12 4.53 17.52
C VAL A 417 8.68 5.84 18.16
N SER A 418 9.09 6.04 19.42
CA SER A 418 9.11 7.34 20.07
C SER A 418 10.48 7.55 20.68
N VAL A 419 10.90 8.81 20.86
CA VAL A 419 12.18 9.19 21.48
C VAL A 419 12.36 8.53 22.87
N THR A 420 11.25 8.23 23.55
CA THR A 420 11.22 7.56 24.86
C THR A 420 11.32 6.04 24.82
N ASN A 421 11.04 5.39 23.68
CA ASN A 421 10.87 3.94 23.57
C ASN A 421 12.02 3.22 22.83
N LEU A 422 13.11 3.89 22.46
CA LEU A 422 14.17 3.29 21.63
C LEU A 422 15.02 2.23 22.36
N ASN A 423 15.04 2.24 23.69
CA ASN A 423 16.03 1.54 24.53
C ASN A 423 15.83 0.04 24.77
N GLY A 424 14.96 -0.65 24.02
CA GLY A 424 14.77 -2.11 24.16
C GLY A 424 15.24 -2.87 22.92
N SER A 425 16.54 -3.15 22.79
CA SER A 425 17.03 -4.14 21.80
C SER A 425 16.48 -5.56 22.08
N GLU A 426 15.96 -5.79 23.29
CA GLU A 426 15.36 -7.04 23.75
C GLU A 426 13.84 -7.15 23.51
N ASP A 427 13.18 -6.09 23.00
CA ASP A 427 11.74 -6.15 22.72
C ASP A 427 11.46 -7.09 21.53
N THR A 428 10.97 -8.29 21.81
CA THR A 428 10.69 -9.35 20.82
C THR A 428 9.65 -8.93 19.79
N ARG A 429 8.83 -7.89 20.07
CA ARG A 429 7.88 -7.32 19.09
C ARG A 429 8.58 -6.58 17.95
N ARG A 430 9.86 -6.22 18.10
CA ARG A 430 10.66 -5.63 17.01
C ARG A 430 11.15 -6.65 15.99
N LEU A 431 11.06 -7.94 16.31
CA LEU A 431 11.39 -9.01 15.39
C LEU A 431 10.31 -9.08 14.29
N PRO A 432 10.66 -9.03 12.99
CA PRO A 432 9.69 -8.98 11.90
C PRO A 432 8.61 -10.06 11.99
N ASN A 433 7.34 -9.67 12.12
CA ASN A 433 6.17 -10.55 12.09
C ASN A 433 4.97 -9.78 11.52
N TYR A 434 3.96 -10.48 11.01
CA TYR A 434 2.75 -9.86 10.48
C TYR A 434 1.51 -10.72 10.71
N SER A 435 0.36 -10.07 10.89
CA SER A 435 -0.93 -10.74 10.94
C SER A 435 -1.41 -11.18 9.56
N ARG A 436 -1.85 -12.42 9.42
CA ARG A 436 -2.35 -13.01 8.16
C ARG A 436 -3.84 -12.73 7.93
N TYR A 437 -4.57 -12.49 9.02
CA TYR A 437 -5.98 -12.13 9.06
C TYR A 437 -6.23 -11.21 10.27
N PRO A 438 -7.34 -10.44 10.30
CA PRO A 438 -7.67 -9.60 11.46
C PRO A 438 -7.79 -10.41 12.75
N GLY A 439 -7.06 -10.02 13.80
CA GLY A 439 -7.05 -10.73 15.08
C GLY A 439 -6.08 -11.92 15.15
N ASP A 440 -5.22 -12.11 14.15
CA ASP A 440 -4.13 -13.09 14.22
C ASP A 440 -3.17 -12.77 15.37
N THR A 441 -2.77 -13.80 16.11
CA THR A 441 -1.88 -13.71 17.28
C THR A 441 -0.57 -14.46 17.07
N LEU A 442 -0.44 -15.21 15.98
CA LEU A 442 0.74 -16.02 15.67
C LEU A 442 1.51 -15.43 14.48
N GLY A 443 0.81 -15.12 13.39
CA GLY A 443 1.44 -14.66 12.16
C GLY A 443 2.44 -15.67 11.62
N MET A 444 3.67 -15.23 11.42
CA MET A 444 4.78 -16.07 10.99
C MET A 444 5.35 -16.98 12.08
N THR A 445 4.90 -16.90 13.33
CA THR A 445 5.31 -17.89 14.35
C THR A 445 4.51 -19.19 14.25
N SER A 446 3.42 -19.22 13.47
CA SER A 446 2.60 -20.42 13.30
C SER A 446 3.29 -21.49 12.45
N LYS A 447 3.22 -22.77 12.85
CA LYS A 447 3.72 -23.89 12.05
C LYS A 447 3.06 -23.94 10.66
N MET A 448 1.78 -23.57 10.58
CA MET A 448 1.06 -23.43 9.31
C MET A 448 1.72 -22.41 8.40
N SER A 449 2.09 -21.23 8.92
CA SER A 449 2.74 -20.18 8.13
C SER A 449 4.13 -20.59 7.65
N GLN A 450 4.87 -21.28 8.52
CA GLN A 450 6.23 -21.78 8.27
C GLN A 450 6.29 -22.82 7.14
N ASN A 451 5.21 -23.59 6.96
CA ASN A 451 5.11 -24.64 5.94
C ASN A 451 3.90 -24.43 5.00
N SER A 452 3.58 -23.17 4.71
CA SER A 452 2.37 -22.79 3.95
C SER A 452 2.48 -22.96 2.43
N LEU A 453 3.68 -23.20 1.90
CA LEU A 453 3.93 -23.31 0.46
C LEU A 453 4.33 -24.74 0.05
N ALA A 454 3.82 -25.17 -1.10
CA ALA A 454 4.09 -26.49 -1.67
C ALA A 454 5.51 -26.55 -2.27
N GLY A 455 6.27 -27.59 -1.92
CA GLY A 455 7.62 -27.83 -2.42
C GLY A 455 8.74 -27.09 -1.68
N LEU A 456 8.43 -26.40 -0.57
CA LEU A 456 9.41 -25.71 0.29
C LEU A 456 10.57 -26.62 0.72
N ASN A 457 10.30 -27.89 0.99
CA ASN A 457 11.30 -28.89 1.39
C ASN A 457 12.31 -29.26 0.29
N THR A 458 12.02 -28.90 -0.96
CA THR A 458 12.91 -29.14 -2.12
C THR A 458 13.57 -27.87 -2.62
N LEU A 459 13.36 -26.75 -1.93
CA LEU A 459 13.88 -25.46 -2.29
C LEU A 459 15.41 -25.47 -2.30
N LYS A 460 15.98 -24.97 -3.39
CA LYS A 460 17.41 -24.64 -3.49
C LYS A 460 17.60 -23.15 -3.71
N ALA A 461 18.48 -22.55 -2.93
CA ALA A 461 18.82 -21.14 -2.98
C ALA A 461 20.34 -20.94 -3.08
N ARG A 462 20.72 -19.81 -3.67
CA ARG A 462 22.09 -19.32 -3.71
C ARG A 462 22.19 -17.98 -3.02
N TYR A 463 23.26 -17.74 -2.26
CA TYR A 463 23.59 -16.43 -1.71
C TYR A 463 23.70 -15.39 -2.82
N ASP A 464 24.25 -15.78 -3.97
CA ASP A 464 24.43 -14.90 -5.12
C ASP A 464 23.11 -14.31 -5.64
N TYR A 465 21.98 -15.03 -5.45
CA TYR A 465 20.65 -14.55 -5.84
C TYR A 465 20.20 -13.30 -5.07
N TYR A 466 20.88 -12.96 -3.97
CA TYR A 466 20.57 -11.80 -3.13
C TYR A 466 21.58 -10.66 -3.29
N ARG A 467 22.60 -10.80 -4.13
CA ARG A 467 23.57 -9.71 -4.41
C ARG A 467 22.93 -8.55 -5.18
N ASN A 468 21.90 -8.81 -5.98
CA ASN A 468 21.14 -7.78 -6.73
C ASN A 468 20.53 -6.72 -5.80
N ILE A 469 20.21 -7.07 -4.55
CA ILE A 469 19.70 -6.17 -3.51
C ILE A 469 20.66 -5.01 -3.23
N LYS A 470 21.94 -5.14 -3.56
CA LYS A 470 22.97 -4.10 -3.35
C LYS A 470 23.19 -3.18 -4.56
N ALA A 471 23.19 -3.75 -5.76
CA ALA A 471 23.77 -3.09 -6.93
C ALA A 471 22.92 -1.96 -7.54
N ASP A 472 21.60 -1.96 -7.31
CA ASP A 472 20.67 -1.16 -8.13
C ASP A 472 19.85 -0.12 -7.35
N PHE A 473 20.07 -0.01 -6.04
CA PHE A 473 19.12 0.62 -5.11
C PHE A 473 19.51 2.04 -4.67
N SER A 474 20.80 2.41 -4.71
CA SER A 474 21.27 3.77 -4.41
C SER A 474 20.94 4.78 -5.52
N VAL A 475 20.86 4.33 -6.76
CA VAL A 475 20.54 5.13 -7.97
C VAL A 475 19.09 4.99 -8.46
N GLY A 476 18.27 4.18 -7.78
CA GLY A 476 16.85 4.03 -8.12
C GLY A 476 16.59 3.22 -9.38
N GLY A 477 17.42 2.20 -9.66
CA GLY A 477 17.19 1.25 -10.74
C GLY A 477 15.83 0.54 -10.61
N VAL A 478 15.32 0.09 -11.76
CA VAL A 478 13.93 -0.37 -11.95
C VAL A 478 13.75 -1.86 -11.53
N ASN A 479 14.74 -2.46 -10.84
CA ASN A 479 14.66 -3.83 -10.33
C ASN A 479 13.99 -3.93 -8.96
N ASP A 480 13.36 -5.07 -8.67
CA ASP A 480 12.73 -5.35 -7.39
C ASP A 480 13.67 -5.96 -6.35
N ILE A 481 13.21 -6.04 -5.09
CA ILE A 481 13.98 -6.57 -3.95
C ILE A 481 13.91 -8.09 -3.82
N LEU A 482 13.31 -8.77 -4.79
CA LEU A 482 13.18 -10.22 -4.81
C LEU A 482 14.48 -10.87 -5.29
N ALA A 483 14.63 -12.15 -4.99
CA ALA A 483 15.78 -12.93 -5.43
C ALA A 483 15.91 -12.91 -6.97
N TRP A 484 17.14 -12.78 -7.44
CA TRP A 484 17.48 -12.72 -8.86
C TRP A 484 18.87 -13.28 -9.13
N ASP A 485 18.98 -14.22 -10.07
CA ASP A 485 20.28 -14.70 -10.52
C ASP A 485 20.88 -13.70 -11.50
N SER A 486 21.80 -12.86 -11.02
CA SER A 486 22.50 -11.88 -11.84
C SER A 486 23.49 -12.50 -12.83
N VAL A 487 23.95 -13.74 -12.58
CA VAL A 487 24.94 -14.42 -13.43
C VAL A 487 24.25 -14.99 -14.67
N SER A 488 23.16 -15.74 -14.47
CA SER A 488 22.38 -16.30 -15.59
C SER A 488 21.31 -15.36 -16.12
N ASN A 489 21.10 -14.22 -15.44
CA ASN A 489 20.08 -13.22 -15.73
C ASN A 489 18.66 -13.80 -15.80
N LYS A 490 18.31 -14.64 -14.81
CA LYS A 490 17.04 -15.36 -14.74
C LYS A 490 16.41 -15.28 -13.36
N SER A 491 15.10 -15.52 -13.32
CA SER A 491 14.35 -15.75 -12.09
C SER A 491 14.69 -17.11 -11.50
N PRO A 492 15.32 -17.20 -10.30
CA PRO A 492 15.56 -18.47 -9.64
C PRO A 492 14.28 -19.00 -8.98
N GLN A 493 14.23 -20.29 -8.66
CA GLN A 493 13.05 -20.93 -8.06
C GLN A 493 12.60 -20.26 -6.76
N ILE A 494 13.55 -19.84 -5.91
CA ILE A 494 13.27 -19.12 -4.66
C ILE A 494 12.42 -17.86 -4.86
N ARG A 495 12.50 -17.20 -6.02
CA ARG A 495 11.71 -16.00 -6.33
C ARG A 495 10.21 -16.31 -6.38
N GLU A 496 9.82 -17.47 -6.90
CA GLU A 496 8.42 -17.90 -6.90
C GLU A 496 7.91 -18.15 -5.48
N PHE A 497 8.74 -18.71 -4.60
CA PHE A 497 8.41 -18.90 -3.19
C PHE A 497 8.26 -17.56 -2.47
N GLU A 498 9.14 -16.60 -2.73
CA GLU A 498 9.02 -15.24 -2.19
C GLU A 498 7.73 -14.55 -2.65
N LEU A 499 7.38 -14.67 -3.93
CA LEU A 499 6.12 -14.15 -4.47
C LEU A 499 4.90 -14.84 -3.85
N ALA A 500 4.96 -16.15 -3.65
CA ALA A 500 3.86 -16.92 -3.05
C ALA A 500 3.66 -16.60 -1.56
N ALA A 501 4.77 -16.35 -0.84
CA ALA A 501 4.76 -15.98 0.57
C ALA A 501 4.13 -14.62 0.84
N ILE A 502 4.34 -13.66 -0.07
CA ILE A 502 3.84 -12.29 0.12
C ILE A 502 2.47 -12.05 -0.52
N ALA A 503 1.98 -12.96 -1.37
CA ALA A 503 0.68 -12.86 -2.03
C ALA A 503 -0.46 -12.41 -1.10
N PRO A 504 -1.49 -11.69 -1.61
CA PRO A 504 -2.53 -11.11 -0.78
C PRO A 504 -3.16 -12.11 0.21
N ASP A 505 -3.32 -11.68 1.46
CA ASP A 505 -3.96 -12.45 2.52
C ASP A 505 -5.26 -11.75 3.02
N LEU A 506 -5.98 -12.37 3.96
CA LEU A 506 -7.24 -11.81 4.46
C LEU A 506 -7.04 -10.46 5.17
N PHE A 507 -5.89 -10.25 5.80
CA PHE A 507 -5.57 -8.98 6.43
C PHE A 507 -5.38 -7.89 5.36
N ASP A 508 -4.65 -8.18 4.28
CA ASP A 508 -4.44 -7.30 3.14
C ASP A 508 -5.77 -6.80 2.59
N ILE A 509 -6.66 -7.71 2.22
CA ILE A 509 -7.97 -7.35 1.65
C ILE A 509 -8.98 -6.88 2.69
N THR A 510 -8.64 -6.83 3.99
CA THR A 510 -9.45 -6.18 5.01
C THR A 510 -9.08 -4.71 5.16
N TYR A 511 -7.80 -4.37 5.07
CA TYR A 511 -7.29 -3.05 5.44
C TYR A 511 -6.64 -2.25 4.30
N TYR A 512 -6.44 -2.85 3.12
CA TYR A 512 -5.83 -2.17 1.98
C TYR A 512 -6.72 -2.23 0.75
N SER A 513 -6.75 -1.13 0.00
CA SER A 513 -7.28 -1.15 -1.37
C SER A 513 -6.16 -1.53 -2.32
N ILE A 514 -6.28 -2.71 -2.94
CA ILE A 514 -5.25 -3.32 -3.76
C ILE A 514 -5.68 -3.22 -5.21
N GLU A 515 -5.02 -2.38 -6.00
CA GLU A 515 -5.18 -2.40 -7.45
C GLU A 515 -4.56 -3.68 -8.06
N PRO A 516 -5.34 -4.58 -8.70
CA PRO A 516 -4.82 -5.83 -9.26
C PRO A 516 -3.87 -5.61 -10.44
N ASN A 517 -4.07 -4.55 -11.22
CA ASN A 517 -3.29 -4.22 -12.42
C ASN A 517 -2.62 -2.83 -12.32
N PHE A 518 -1.96 -2.57 -11.20
CA PHE A 518 -1.34 -1.26 -10.90
C PHE A 518 -0.36 -0.82 -12.00
N SER A 519 0.42 -1.74 -12.54
CA SER A 519 1.40 -1.50 -13.61
C SER A 519 0.75 -0.96 -14.89
N GLU A 520 -0.40 -1.48 -15.27
CA GLU A 520 -1.09 -1.08 -16.50
C GLU A 520 -1.90 0.20 -16.29
N ASN A 521 -2.54 0.34 -15.12
CA ASN A 521 -3.44 1.45 -14.83
C ASN A 521 -2.72 2.75 -14.43
N TYR A 522 -1.59 2.65 -13.72
CA TYR A 522 -0.99 3.81 -13.04
C TYR A 522 0.49 4.03 -13.33
N LEU A 523 1.30 2.98 -13.52
CA LEU A 523 2.76 3.11 -13.57
C LEU A 523 3.28 4.06 -14.66
N ALA A 524 2.75 3.95 -15.89
CA ALA A 524 3.17 4.79 -17.01
C ALA A 524 2.82 6.27 -16.77
N ARG A 525 1.59 6.54 -16.30
CA ARG A 525 1.09 7.88 -15.96
C ARG A 525 1.91 8.51 -14.84
N LEU A 526 2.23 7.76 -13.79
CA LEU A 526 3.08 8.21 -12.68
C LEU A 526 4.50 8.54 -13.15
N LYS A 527 5.12 7.69 -13.98
CA LYS A 527 6.47 7.92 -14.51
C LYS A 527 6.51 9.16 -15.42
N ALA A 528 5.50 9.36 -16.27
CA ALA A 528 5.43 10.50 -17.17
C ALA A 528 5.22 11.83 -16.43
N ASN A 529 4.48 11.81 -15.31
CA ASN A 529 4.01 13.03 -14.65
C ASN A 529 4.59 13.28 -13.24
N LYS A 530 5.68 12.61 -12.86
CA LYS A 530 6.27 12.65 -11.50
C LYS A 530 6.28 14.06 -10.87
N VAL A 531 6.96 15.00 -11.51
CA VAL A 531 7.16 16.35 -10.95
C VAL A 531 5.85 17.11 -10.85
N ARG A 532 4.96 16.97 -11.83
CA ARG A 532 3.63 17.62 -11.82
C ARG A 532 2.76 17.08 -10.69
N LEU A 533 2.89 15.80 -10.39
CA LEU A 533 2.21 15.12 -9.28
C LEU A 533 2.82 15.42 -7.90
N GLY A 534 3.93 16.16 -7.82
CA GLY A 534 4.64 16.44 -6.58
C GLY A 534 5.66 15.38 -6.18
N ILE A 535 5.87 14.34 -6.99
CA ILE A 535 6.88 13.30 -6.75
C ILE A 535 8.27 13.89 -7.07
N PRO A 536 9.27 13.74 -6.18
CA PRO A 536 10.64 14.19 -6.45
C PRO A 536 11.19 13.60 -7.75
N ALA A 537 11.95 14.39 -8.52
CA ALA A 537 12.45 13.96 -9.83
C ALA A 537 13.38 12.72 -9.73
N ASP A 538 14.15 12.64 -8.66
CA ASP A 538 15.05 11.54 -8.32
C ASP A 538 14.34 10.33 -7.69
N ALA A 539 13.05 10.45 -7.35
CA ALA A 539 12.32 9.34 -6.75
C ALA A 539 12.02 8.25 -7.79
N PRO A 540 12.45 6.99 -7.55
CA PRO A 540 12.09 5.89 -8.43
C PRO A 540 10.62 5.54 -8.26
N VAL A 541 9.91 5.41 -9.38
CA VAL A 541 8.51 4.95 -9.43
C VAL A 541 8.53 3.51 -9.92
N ARG A 542 8.08 2.60 -9.06
CA ARG A 542 8.23 1.15 -9.23
C ARG A 542 6.89 0.47 -9.50
N SER A 543 6.94 -0.61 -10.29
CA SER A 543 5.83 -1.57 -10.42
C SER A 543 5.66 -2.39 -9.14
N ASP A 544 4.73 -3.34 -9.12
CA ASP A 544 4.58 -4.29 -8.02
C ASP A 544 5.80 -5.23 -7.94
N LEU A 545 6.00 -5.86 -6.77
CA LEU A 545 7.09 -6.82 -6.57
C LEU A 545 6.91 -7.99 -7.54
N GLY A 546 7.98 -8.36 -8.23
CA GLY A 546 7.98 -9.31 -9.35
C GLY A 546 8.51 -8.69 -10.65
N SER A 547 8.54 -7.36 -10.75
CA SER A 547 9.07 -6.67 -11.94
C SER A 547 10.60 -6.62 -11.99
N ASN A 548 11.15 -6.71 -13.20
CA ASN A 548 12.56 -6.48 -13.50
C ASN A 548 12.65 -5.64 -14.79
N SER A 549 13.30 -4.47 -14.72
CA SER A 549 13.38 -3.45 -15.79
C SER A 549 13.56 -3.99 -17.21
N ASN A 550 14.40 -5.01 -17.34
CA ASN A 550 14.93 -5.47 -18.62
C ASN A 550 14.19 -6.72 -19.13
N ILE A 551 13.50 -7.45 -18.25
CA ILE A 551 12.94 -8.79 -18.57
C ILE A 551 11.46 -8.87 -18.25
N ILE A 552 11.04 -8.33 -17.10
CA ILE A 552 9.65 -8.34 -16.64
C ILE A 552 9.25 -6.89 -16.32
N PRO A 553 9.14 -6.02 -17.36
CA PRO A 553 9.02 -4.57 -17.15
C PRO A 553 7.69 -4.15 -16.52
N ALA A 554 6.66 -5.02 -16.58
CA ALA A 554 5.38 -4.84 -15.94
C ALA A 554 4.99 -6.13 -15.22
N PHE A 555 4.84 -6.05 -13.90
CA PHE A 555 4.35 -7.14 -13.06
C PHE A 555 3.37 -6.56 -12.06
N SER A 556 2.18 -7.16 -12.00
CA SER A 556 1.07 -6.73 -11.16
C SER A 556 0.67 -7.80 -10.15
N ILE A 557 -0.15 -7.44 -9.16
CA ILE A 557 -0.75 -8.41 -8.23
C ILE A 557 -1.55 -9.50 -8.96
N GLN A 558 -2.22 -9.18 -10.08
CA GLN A 558 -2.87 -10.19 -10.90
C GLN A 558 -1.86 -11.23 -11.43
N ASN A 559 -0.69 -10.79 -11.91
CA ASN A 559 0.36 -11.68 -12.39
C ASN A 559 0.92 -12.53 -11.23
N GLN A 560 1.07 -11.93 -10.05
CA GLN A 560 1.49 -12.63 -8.84
C GLN A 560 0.52 -13.77 -8.50
N MET A 561 -0.78 -13.48 -8.39
CA MET A 561 -1.79 -14.46 -8.03
C MET A 561 -1.86 -15.61 -9.05
N ALA A 562 -1.74 -15.30 -10.34
CA ALA A 562 -1.70 -16.32 -11.39
C ALA A 562 -0.47 -17.22 -11.28
N LEU A 563 0.70 -16.65 -10.98
CA LEU A 563 1.95 -17.41 -10.85
C LEU A 563 1.94 -18.35 -9.64
N VAL A 564 1.37 -17.91 -8.53
CA VAL A 564 1.51 -18.60 -7.22
C VAL A 564 0.36 -19.56 -6.90
N ALA A 565 -0.66 -19.65 -7.76
CA ALA A 565 -1.86 -20.44 -7.52
C ALA A 565 -1.57 -21.92 -7.16
N ASN A 566 -0.54 -22.52 -7.76
CA ASN A 566 -0.12 -23.91 -7.48
C ASN A 566 0.98 -24.04 -6.42
N ARG A 567 1.48 -22.92 -5.88
CA ARG A 567 2.55 -22.87 -4.88
C ARG A 567 2.03 -22.76 -3.46
N GLN A 568 0.80 -22.33 -3.27
CA GLN A 568 0.19 -22.27 -1.93
C GLN A 568 -0.46 -23.61 -1.60
N ARG A 569 -0.20 -24.13 -0.40
CA ARG A 569 -0.91 -25.31 0.10
C ARG A 569 -2.39 -25.00 0.29
N SER A 570 -3.21 -26.04 0.32
CA SER A 570 -4.67 -25.93 0.44
C SER A 570 -5.14 -25.58 1.86
N GLU A 571 -4.37 -26.03 2.86
CA GLU A 571 -4.66 -26.02 4.29
C GLU A 571 -4.64 -24.62 4.91
N PRO A 572 -3.72 -23.70 4.54
CA PRO A 572 -3.78 -22.31 5.02
C PRO A 572 -5.02 -21.59 4.46
N TYR A 573 -5.93 -21.23 5.36
CA TYR A 573 -7.22 -20.60 5.03
C TYR A 573 -7.12 -19.09 4.74
N TYR A 574 -5.99 -18.47 5.08
CA TYR A 574 -5.85 -17.02 5.02
C TYR A 574 -5.37 -16.49 3.66
N PHE A 575 -4.98 -17.37 2.73
CA PHE A 575 -4.56 -16.94 1.40
C PHE A 575 -5.75 -16.52 0.55
N VAL A 576 -5.60 -15.40 -0.16
CA VAL A 576 -6.57 -14.96 -1.15
C VAL A 576 -6.20 -15.61 -2.49
N ARG A 577 -7.03 -16.56 -2.94
CA ARG A 577 -6.77 -17.34 -4.17
C ARG A 577 -7.54 -16.84 -5.39
N ASP A 578 -8.65 -16.15 -5.20
CA ASP A 578 -9.45 -15.57 -6.28
C ASP A 578 -9.17 -14.07 -6.43
N LYS A 579 -8.83 -13.63 -7.64
CA LYS A 579 -8.61 -12.21 -7.97
C LYS A 579 -9.84 -11.35 -7.65
N ALA A 580 -11.05 -11.91 -7.77
CA ALA A 580 -12.29 -11.19 -7.46
C ALA A 580 -12.36 -10.78 -6.00
N HIS A 581 -11.69 -11.48 -5.08
CA HIS A 581 -11.65 -11.12 -3.67
C HIS A 581 -10.82 -9.86 -3.39
N LEU A 582 -10.00 -9.39 -4.34
CA LEU A 582 -9.38 -8.07 -4.25
C LEU A 582 -10.43 -6.94 -4.44
N LEU A 583 -11.56 -7.25 -5.06
CA LEU A 583 -12.69 -6.35 -5.32
C LEU A 583 -13.62 -6.27 -4.10
N THR A 584 -13.11 -6.05 -2.89
CA THR A 584 -13.96 -6.09 -1.70
C THR A 584 -15.02 -4.98 -1.69
N SER A 585 -16.27 -5.35 -1.38
CA SER A 585 -17.36 -4.41 -1.13
C SER A 585 -17.27 -3.82 0.28
N TRP A 586 -17.82 -2.62 0.45
CA TRP A 586 -17.59 -1.68 1.56
C TRP A 586 -18.21 -2.04 2.92
N VAL A 587 -18.57 -3.29 3.19
CA VAL A 587 -19.39 -3.60 4.38
C VAL A 587 -18.77 -4.73 5.21
N PRO A 588 -18.23 -4.45 6.41
CA PRO A 588 -18.03 -5.50 7.40
C PRO A 588 -19.39 -6.12 7.75
N GLY A 589 -19.54 -7.41 7.51
CA GLY A 589 -20.75 -8.18 7.75
C GLY A 589 -20.47 -9.43 8.59
N PRO A 590 -21.49 -10.06 9.20
CA PRO A 590 -21.31 -11.35 9.87
C PRO A 590 -20.68 -12.37 8.92
N GLY A 591 -19.55 -12.97 9.31
CA GLY A 591 -18.87 -13.99 8.51
C GLY A 591 -17.83 -13.48 7.52
N THR A 592 -17.52 -12.17 7.43
CA THR A 592 -16.47 -11.65 6.52
C THR A 592 -15.04 -12.12 6.82
N TYR A 593 -14.84 -12.88 7.90
CA TYR A 593 -13.59 -13.56 8.25
C TYR A 593 -13.52 -15.00 7.70
N ASN A 594 -14.59 -15.51 7.08
CA ASN A 594 -14.66 -16.86 6.51
C ASN A 594 -15.32 -16.83 5.12
N TYR A 595 -14.53 -17.03 4.06
CA TYR A 595 -14.96 -16.95 2.66
C TYR A 595 -15.82 -18.14 2.23
N ASP A 596 -15.75 -19.26 2.94
CA ASP A 596 -16.55 -20.46 2.66
C ASP A 596 -17.95 -20.36 3.28
N ALA A 597 -18.19 -19.35 4.13
CA ALA A 597 -19.51 -19.11 4.67
C ALA A 597 -20.40 -18.46 3.60
N SER A 598 -21.51 -19.11 3.24
CA SER A 598 -22.53 -18.57 2.34
C SER A 598 -23.05 -17.18 2.76
N ALA A 599 -23.01 -16.88 4.06
CA ALA A 599 -23.35 -15.57 4.62
C ALA A 599 -22.36 -14.44 4.25
N ALA A 600 -21.12 -14.78 3.91
CA ALA A 600 -20.07 -13.82 3.57
C ALA A 600 -20.06 -13.41 2.09
N VAL A 601 -20.58 -14.28 1.21
CA VAL A 601 -20.62 -14.11 -0.26
C VAL A 601 -21.22 -12.76 -0.71
N PRO A 602 -22.31 -12.23 -0.12
CA PRO A 602 -22.86 -10.93 -0.51
C PRO A 602 -21.95 -9.72 -0.21
N PHE A 603 -20.97 -9.90 0.70
CA PHE A 603 -20.07 -8.84 1.17
C PHE A 603 -18.78 -8.75 0.35
N PHE A 604 -18.48 -9.75 -0.49
CA PHE A 604 -17.34 -9.75 -1.41
C PHE A 604 -17.76 -9.38 -2.83
N GLY A 605 -16.90 -8.66 -3.56
CA GLY A 605 -17.17 -8.33 -4.94
C GLY A 605 -17.09 -9.58 -5.81
N ASN A 606 -18.19 -9.91 -6.48
CA ASN A 606 -18.13 -10.76 -7.67
C ASN A 606 -17.55 -9.93 -8.83
N CYS A 607 -17.12 -10.52 -9.95
CA CYS A 607 -16.94 -9.79 -11.19
C CYS A 607 -17.58 -10.56 -12.35
N LYS A 608 -18.67 -10.03 -12.92
CA LYS A 608 -19.35 -10.71 -14.04
C LYS A 608 -18.65 -10.49 -15.38
N VAL A 609 -18.05 -9.31 -15.58
CA VAL A 609 -17.34 -8.96 -16.81
C VAL A 609 -16.00 -8.37 -16.43
N THR A 610 -14.92 -9.08 -16.73
CA THR A 610 -13.55 -8.61 -16.54
C THR A 610 -13.14 -7.66 -17.68
N ASP A 611 -12.08 -6.88 -17.48
CA ASP A 611 -11.48 -6.05 -18.54
C ASP A 611 -10.46 -6.81 -19.40
N ASP A 612 -10.48 -8.15 -19.32
CA ASP A 612 -9.66 -9.03 -20.13
C ASP A 612 -10.06 -8.83 -21.61
N GLY A 613 -9.09 -8.42 -22.45
CA GLY A 613 -9.32 -8.11 -23.87
C GLY A 613 -9.68 -6.65 -24.19
N PHE A 614 -9.87 -5.77 -23.19
CA PHE A 614 -10.07 -4.34 -23.43
C PHE A 614 -8.74 -3.61 -23.66
N LYS A 615 -8.72 -2.67 -24.61
CA LYS A 615 -7.54 -1.81 -24.89
C LYS A 615 -7.20 -0.87 -23.73
N VAL A 616 -8.23 -0.38 -23.05
CA VAL A 616 -8.10 0.45 -21.85
C VAL A 616 -8.52 -0.41 -20.69
N LYS A 617 -7.59 -0.60 -19.76
CA LYS A 617 -7.81 -1.35 -18.53
C LYS A 617 -8.58 -0.51 -17.53
N ASN A 618 -9.44 -1.18 -16.79
CA ASN A 618 -10.24 -0.55 -15.76
C ASN A 618 -9.56 -0.76 -14.40
N PRO A 619 -9.53 0.27 -13.53
CA PRO A 619 -9.18 0.07 -12.13
C PRO A 619 -10.01 -1.08 -11.53
N GLY A 620 -9.32 -2.08 -10.99
CA GLY A 620 -9.92 -3.28 -10.43
C GLY A 620 -10.27 -4.38 -11.42
N SER A 621 -10.00 -4.16 -12.70
CA SER A 621 -10.15 -5.19 -13.74
C SER A 621 -11.55 -5.80 -13.83
N CYS A 622 -12.55 -5.03 -13.40
CA CYS A 622 -13.95 -5.38 -13.46
C CYS A 622 -14.78 -4.28 -14.14
N VAL A 623 -15.40 -4.62 -15.26
CA VAL A 623 -16.19 -3.71 -16.09
C VAL A 623 -17.65 -3.65 -15.61
N ALA A 624 -18.25 -4.82 -15.33
CA ALA A 624 -19.68 -4.89 -15.02
C ALA A 624 -20.04 -6.05 -14.09
N GLY A 625 -21.15 -5.85 -13.37
CA GLY A 625 -21.79 -6.86 -12.54
C GLY A 625 -20.96 -7.30 -11.33
N GLY A 626 -20.02 -6.47 -10.89
CA GLY A 626 -19.08 -6.82 -9.85
C GLY A 626 -18.67 -5.72 -8.87
N GLY A 627 -17.85 -6.11 -7.89
CA GLY A 627 -17.16 -5.19 -6.98
C GLY A 627 -16.12 -4.34 -7.70
N ARG A 628 -15.66 -3.28 -7.03
CA ARG A 628 -14.66 -2.33 -7.57
C ARG A 628 -13.46 -2.30 -6.65
N THR A 629 -12.24 -2.19 -7.18
CA THR A 629 -11.09 -1.83 -6.32
C THR A 629 -11.06 -0.32 -6.15
N GLY A 630 -10.91 0.11 -4.91
CA GLY A 630 -10.67 1.51 -4.61
C GLY A 630 -11.89 2.42 -4.64
N TYR A 631 -11.63 3.71 -4.89
CA TYR A 631 -12.57 4.78 -4.58
C TYR A 631 -13.74 4.85 -5.58
N SER A 632 -14.94 4.61 -5.08
CA SER A 632 -16.21 5.04 -5.70
C SER A 632 -16.45 6.52 -5.44
N VAL A 633 -17.41 7.13 -6.11
CA VAL A 633 -17.79 8.54 -5.84
C VAL A 633 -19.21 8.59 -5.29
N LYS A 634 -19.42 9.40 -4.26
CA LYS A 634 -20.74 9.64 -3.67
C LYS A 634 -20.99 11.14 -3.53
N LEU A 635 -22.12 11.62 -4.04
CA LEU A 635 -22.61 12.97 -3.72
C LEU A 635 -22.96 13.07 -2.25
N VAL A 636 -22.57 14.19 -1.64
CA VAL A 636 -22.83 14.47 -0.23
C VAL A 636 -23.43 15.85 -0.05
N SER A 637 -24.31 15.97 0.94
CA SER A 637 -24.87 17.27 1.28
C SER A 637 -23.86 18.13 2.03
N ARG A 638 -23.97 19.44 1.85
CA ARG A 638 -23.22 20.44 2.62
C ARG A 638 -23.48 20.29 4.12
N ASP A 639 -24.73 20.09 4.51
CA ASP A 639 -25.13 19.93 5.91
C ASP A 639 -24.45 18.72 6.58
N TYR A 640 -24.22 17.64 5.82
CA TYR A 640 -23.44 16.51 6.32
C TYR A 640 -22.00 16.93 6.61
N LEU A 641 -21.35 17.70 5.72
CA LEU A 641 -19.96 18.14 5.88
C LEU A 641 -19.78 19.15 7.03
N LEU A 642 -20.83 19.92 7.35
CA LEU A 642 -20.86 20.86 8.46
C LEU A 642 -21.39 20.24 9.76
N SER A 643 -21.81 18.98 9.73
CA SER A 643 -22.40 18.31 10.88
C SER A 643 -21.37 18.02 11.96
N ASN A 644 -21.73 18.28 13.22
CA ASN A 644 -20.98 17.85 14.40
C ASN A 644 -21.32 16.42 14.86
N GLN A 645 -22.08 15.67 14.04
CA GLN A 645 -22.54 14.32 14.38
C GLN A 645 -21.74 13.21 13.66
N ILE A 646 -20.60 13.54 13.07
CA ILE A 646 -19.80 12.57 12.31
C ILE A 646 -19.00 11.70 13.29
N ARG A 647 -19.21 10.38 13.23
CA ARG A 647 -18.47 9.38 14.01
C ARG A 647 -17.29 8.85 13.19
N ALA A 648 -16.27 9.70 13.01
CA ALA A 648 -15.14 9.37 12.15
C ALA A 648 -14.04 8.59 12.89
N GLY A 649 -13.84 8.85 14.19
CA GLY A 649 -12.70 8.34 14.99
C GLY A 649 -12.78 6.90 15.50
N GLY A 650 -13.64 6.05 14.93
CA GLY A 650 -13.80 4.65 15.33
C GLY A 650 -14.95 4.38 16.32
N PRO A 651 -15.14 3.10 16.74
CA PRO A 651 -16.32 2.66 17.49
C PRO A 651 -16.55 3.38 18.83
N SER A 652 -15.47 3.85 19.45
CA SER A 652 -15.46 4.50 20.78
C SER A 652 -15.23 6.01 20.73
N ALA A 653 -15.14 6.62 19.55
CA ALA A 653 -14.97 8.06 19.42
C ALA A 653 -16.30 8.81 19.45
N SER A 654 -16.34 9.91 20.22
CA SER A 654 -17.49 10.80 20.25
C SER A 654 -17.76 11.41 18.88
N PRO A 655 -19.04 11.61 18.49
CA PRO A 655 -19.39 12.36 17.28
C PRO A 655 -18.78 13.77 17.33
N ASN A 656 -18.27 14.25 16.19
CA ASN A 656 -17.75 15.60 16.07
C ASN A 656 -17.80 16.10 14.62
N GLY A 657 -17.41 17.35 14.37
CA GLY A 657 -17.24 17.91 13.03
C GLY A 657 -15.88 17.55 12.43
N ILE A 658 -15.78 17.56 11.10
CA ILE A 658 -14.48 17.39 10.41
C ILE A 658 -13.53 18.56 10.70
N LEU A 659 -12.24 18.38 10.41
CA LEU A 659 -11.20 19.39 10.58
C LEU A 659 -11.07 20.32 9.37
N ASN A 660 -11.59 19.90 8.22
CA ASN A 660 -11.55 20.65 6.96
C ASN A 660 -12.96 20.84 6.36
N PRO A 661 -13.90 21.52 7.04
CA PRO A 661 -15.23 21.81 6.49
C PRO A 661 -15.16 22.78 5.31
N PRO A 662 -16.18 22.78 4.42
CA PRO A 662 -16.24 23.76 3.34
C PRO A 662 -16.47 25.16 3.93
N PRO A 663 -15.94 26.23 3.31
CA PRO A 663 -16.19 27.61 3.73
C PRO A 663 -17.68 27.97 3.71
N GLU A 664 -18.07 29.02 4.45
CA GLU A 664 -19.48 29.44 4.53
C GLU A 664 -20.07 29.87 3.19
N ASP A 665 -19.25 30.46 2.30
CA ASP A 665 -19.66 30.98 1.00
C ASP A 665 -19.87 29.89 -0.08
N TRP A 666 -19.60 28.64 0.26
CA TRP A 666 -19.75 27.43 -0.58
C TRP A 666 -21.06 26.70 -0.35
#